data_AF-A0A093C0M6-F1
#
_entry.id   AF-A0A093C0M6-F1
#
_cell.length_a   1.000
_cell.length_b   1.000
_cell.length_c   1.000
_cell.angle_alpha   90.00
_cell.angle_beta   90.00
_cell.angle_gamma   90.00
#
_symmetry.space_group_name_H-M   'P 1'
#
loop_
_entity.id
_entity.type
_entity.pdbx_description
1 polymer ?
#
loop_
_entity_poly.entity_id
_entity_poly.type
_entity_poly.pdbx_seq_one_letter_code
_entity_poly.pdbx_strand_id
1 'polypeptide(L)'
;SFAVFMNAAIPIAAVLITFVVHAHLTRKADFSPSVAFASISLFHILVSPLFLLSSVIRSTVKALVSVQKLSEFLSSEEIGEEHDKSSELRSADNHSKYQAVPLKVVNRKRPAREDWNNYSSHMRRPINITEPDDFCVKITNGFFTWTPEGPPALSNIDIRIPQGQLTMIVGQVGCGKSSLLLAILGEMQKISGNIFWSSCTSDSETGEDVSPEKESPVDMEFRKRGSVAYASQKPWLLNATVEENITFESPFNKQRYKAVIDACSLQPDIDILPHGDQTQIGERGINLSGGQRQRISVARALYQQTNVVFLDDPFSALDIHLSDHLMQEGILKMLREDKRTIVLVTHKLQYLPHADWIIAMKDGNIQREGTLKDIQKSETELFEHWKTLMNRQDQELEKETIIERKTVLERTNLRRTMYSREALLKDDEEDEEEVTESDDEDNLSSVLHQRAKMPWRACGKYLSAAGILLLPLLVLSQLLKHTVMVAIDYCLARWTSAAISGKTELELRNCSHCENFNHSPYSKVFSILCCLGIVLCLVTSIAVEWTGLKVTKKLHSSLLNKIILAPMRFFETTPLGSILNRFSADCNTIDQHIPATLECLSRSTLLCVSALAVISYVTPMFLIALVPLAIMCYFIQKYFRVASRDLQQLDDSTQLPLLSHFSETVEGLTTIRAFRYEAKFRQKLLEYTDSNNIASLFLTAANRWLEVRMASTFFLCEYIGACVVLIAAVTSITSCLYSKLSSGLVGLGLTYALMVSNYLNWMVRNLADMEIQLGAVKRINGLLKTEAENYEGLLSSSQIPQNWPDRGEIQIQNLSVRYDSNLKPVLKHVNAHISPGQKIGICGRTGSGKSSFSLAFFRMVDTFEGRIIIDGIDIAKLPLQTLRSRLSIILQDPILFSGTIRFNLDPEKKCTDSMLWEALEIAQLKHVVKALPGGLDAIVTEGGENFSQGQRQLFCLARAFVRKTSIFIMDEATASIDMATENILQKVVMTAFADRTVVTIAHRVHTILNADLVIVMKRGVILEYDKPEVLLEQEDSVFASFVQADK
;
A
#
# COMPACT_ATOMS: atom_id res chain seq x y z
N SER A 1 11.37 5.38 -28.86
CA SER A 1 12.27 5.95 -29.88
C SER A 1 11.90 5.60 -31.32
N PHE A 2 11.91 4.32 -31.75
CA PHE A 2 11.67 3.96 -33.16
C PHE A 2 10.27 4.35 -33.67
N ALA A 3 9.22 4.13 -32.87
CA ALA A 3 7.84 4.51 -33.25
C ALA A 3 7.67 6.02 -33.48
N VAL A 4 8.32 6.83 -32.64
CA VAL A 4 8.35 8.29 -32.75
C VAL A 4 9.03 8.73 -34.04
N PHE A 5 10.22 8.18 -34.31
CA PHE A 5 10.96 8.44 -35.54
C PHE A 5 10.11 8.10 -36.77
N MET A 6 9.49 6.92 -36.79
CA MET A 6 8.63 6.47 -37.89
C MET A 6 7.44 7.41 -38.11
N ASN A 7 6.79 7.88 -37.04
CA ASN A 7 5.68 8.84 -37.13
C ASN A 7 6.09 10.15 -37.82
N ALA A 8 7.31 10.64 -37.57
CA ALA A 8 7.79 11.88 -38.15
C ALA A 8 8.42 11.71 -39.54
N ALA A 9 9.11 10.59 -39.80
CA ALA A 9 9.91 10.38 -41.01
C ALA A 9 9.14 9.77 -42.19
N ILE A 10 8.17 8.87 -41.94
CA ILE A 10 7.38 8.23 -43.00
C ILE A 10 6.66 9.25 -43.90
N PRO A 11 6.00 10.29 -43.36
CA PRO A 11 5.31 11.28 -44.21
C PRO A 11 6.29 12.00 -45.15
N ILE A 12 7.47 12.37 -44.64
CA ILE A 12 8.52 13.06 -45.41
C ILE A 12 9.05 12.15 -46.52
N ALA A 13 9.30 10.87 -46.21
CA ALA A 13 9.76 9.89 -47.19
C ALA A 13 8.69 9.62 -48.28
N ALA A 14 7.42 9.52 -47.89
CA ALA A 14 6.31 9.33 -48.82
C ALA A 14 6.15 10.53 -49.78
N VAL A 15 6.22 11.75 -49.25
CA VAL A 15 6.19 12.99 -50.02
C VAL A 15 7.37 13.07 -50.99
N LEU A 16 8.59 12.73 -50.53
CA LEU A 16 9.78 12.68 -51.37
C LEU A 16 9.61 11.73 -52.55
N ILE A 17 9.26 10.47 -52.29
CA ILE A 17 9.12 9.44 -53.32
C ILE A 17 8.03 9.86 -54.31
N THR A 18 6.88 10.32 -53.83
CA THR A 18 5.73 10.66 -54.67
C THR A 18 6.08 11.76 -55.68
N PHE A 19 6.66 12.87 -55.23
CA PHE A 19 6.92 14.00 -56.13
C PHE A 19 8.15 13.81 -57.03
N VAL A 20 9.20 13.12 -56.55
CA VAL A 20 10.38 12.82 -57.38
C VAL A 20 10.01 11.82 -58.48
N VAL A 21 9.25 10.77 -58.16
CA VAL A 21 8.75 9.82 -59.16
C VAL A 21 7.84 10.53 -60.16
N HIS A 22 6.89 11.33 -59.67
CA HIS A 22 5.95 12.03 -60.53
C HIS A 22 6.66 12.97 -61.52
N ALA A 23 7.66 13.72 -61.07
CA ALA A 23 8.40 14.67 -61.90
C ALA A 23 9.32 14.02 -62.96
N HIS A 24 9.92 12.86 -62.68
CA HIS A 24 10.89 12.22 -63.60
C HIS A 24 10.29 11.14 -64.49
N LEU A 25 9.32 10.36 -64.00
CA LEU A 25 8.67 9.28 -64.78
C LEU A 25 7.49 9.79 -65.61
N THR A 26 6.68 10.72 -65.07
CA THR A 26 5.45 11.21 -65.72
C THR A 26 5.70 12.50 -66.49
N ARG A 27 6.59 12.47 -67.49
CA ARG A 27 6.99 13.66 -68.29
C ARG A 27 5.85 14.41 -69.02
N LYS A 28 4.64 13.85 -69.07
CA LYS A 28 3.46 14.41 -69.74
C LYS A 28 2.37 14.92 -68.78
N ALA A 29 2.50 14.69 -67.47
CA ALA A 29 1.49 15.09 -66.49
C ALA A 29 1.76 16.50 -65.95
N ASP A 30 0.70 17.27 -65.69
CA ASP A 30 0.82 18.64 -65.20
C ASP A 30 1.24 18.68 -63.73
N PHE A 31 2.50 19.04 -63.49
CA PHE A 31 3.02 19.28 -62.15
C PHE A 31 2.58 20.66 -61.63
N SER A 32 1.31 20.76 -61.22
CA SER A 32 0.70 22.00 -60.75
C SER A 32 0.75 22.15 -59.22
N PRO A 33 0.79 23.39 -58.67
CA PRO A 33 0.64 23.62 -57.24
C PRO A 33 -0.66 23.08 -56.67
N SER A 34 -1.77 23.14 -57.42
CA SER A 34 -3.06 22.63 -56.95
C SER A 34 -3.03 21.12 -56.69
N VAL A 35 -2.41 20.33 -57.60
CA VAL A 35 -2.25 18.88 -57.42
C VAL A 35 -1.28 18.59 -56.27
N ALA A 36 -0.15 19.30 -56.20
CA ALA A 36 0.85 19.08 -55.15
C ALA A 36 0.31 19.36 -53.75
N PHE A 37 -0.30 20.53 -53.53
CA PHE A 37 -0.82 20.89 -52.21
C PHE A 37 -2.06 20.10 -51.80
N ALA A 38 -2.93 19.71 -52.76
CA ALA A 38 -4.02 18.77 -52.47
C ALA A 38 -3.50 17.41 -51.99
N SER A 39 -2.46 16.88 -52.64
CA SER A 39 -1.85 15.61 -52.23
C SER A 39 -1.16 15.68 -50.86
N ILE A 40 -0.50 16.79 -50.53
CA ILE A 40 0.08 17.02 -49.19
C ILE A 40 -0.99 17.06 -48.11
N SER A 41 -2.10 17.78 -48.34
CA SER A 41 -3.22 17.78 -47.40
C SER A 41 -3.77 16.37 -47.15
N LEU A 42 -3.91 15.56 -48.21
CA LEU A 42 -4.33 14.16 -48.08
C LEU A 42 -3.30 13.33 -47.28
N PHE A 43 -2.00 13.50 -47.51
CA PHE A 43 -0.98 12.81 -46.72
C PHE A 43 -1.09 13.17 -45.24
N HIS A 44 -1.21 14.45 -44.89
CA HIS A 44 -1.36 14.86 -43.49
C HIS A 44 -2.61 14.26 -42.82
N ILE A 45 -3.72 14.14 -43.54
CA ILE A 45 -4.94 13.48 -43.04
C ILE A 45 -4.70 11.98 -42.81
N LEU A 46 -3.98 11.30 -43.71
CA LEU A 46 -3.71 9.85 -43.64
C LEU A 46 -2.71 9.45 -42.55
N VAL A 47 -1.79 10.34 -42.16
CA VAL A 47 -0.74 10.03 -41.19
C VAL A 47 -1.30 9.70 -39.80
N SER A 48 -2.33 10.42 -39.36
CA SER A 48 -2.86 10.22 -38.00
C SER A 48 -3.50 8.84 -37.80
N PRO A 49 -4.39 8.34 -38.69
CA PRO A 49 -4.92 6.97 -38.59
C PRO A 49 -3.85 5.88 -38.66
N LEU A 50 -2.84 6.02 -39.54
CA LEU A 50 -1.79 5.02 -39.72
C LEU A 50 -0.96 4.83 -38.44
N PHE A 51 -0.65 5.91 -37.73
CA PHE A 51 0.09 5.83 -36.49
C PHE A 51 -0.77 5.26 -35.34
N LEU A 52 -2.02 5.72 -35.21
CA LEU A 52 -2.93 5.26 -34.16
C LEU A 52 -3.24 3.76 -34.29
N LEU A 53 -3.28 3.21 -35.50
CA LEU A 53 -3.54 1.80 -35.75
C LEU A 53 -2.56 0.86 -35.01
N SER A 54 -1.27 1.21 -34.97
CA SER A 54 -0.27 0.42 -34.24
C SER A 54 -0.53 0.42 -32.72
N SER A 55 -0.92 1.57 -32.17
CA SER A 55 -1.28 1.70 -30.76
C SER A 55 -2.53 0.89 -30.41
N VAL A 56 -3.54 0.94 -31.29
CA VAL A 56 -4.77 0.15 -31.14
C VAL A 56 -4.44 -1.34 -31.09
N ILE A 57 -3.64 -1.86 -32.03
CA ILE A 57 -3.24 -3.28 -32.04
C ILE A 57 -2.54 -3.67 -30.73
N ARG A 58 -1.59 -2.84 -30.25
CA ARG A 58 -0.90 -3.10 -28.98
C ARG A 58 -1.86 -3.13 -27.80
N SER A 59 -2.79 -2.18 -27.72
CA SER A 59 -3.78 -2.11 -26.65
C SER A 59 -4.75 -3.29 -26.70
N THR A 60 -5.12 -3.77 -27.89
CA THR A 60 -5.92 -4.99 -28.07
C THR A 60 -5.20 -6.23 -27.54
N VAL A 61 -3.90 -6.39 -27.83
CA VAL A 61 -3.10 -7.51 -27.28
C VAL A 61 -3.01 -7.43 -25.76
N LYS A 62 -2.74 -6.23 -25.21
CA LYS A 62 -2.73 -6.04 -23.74
C LYS A 62 -4.07 -6.37 -23.11
N ALA A 63 -5.17 -5.90 -23.71
CA ALA A 63 -6.52 -6.18 -23.25
C ALA A 63 -6.81 -7.68 -23.26
N LEU A 64 -6.39 -8.40 -24.30
CA LEU A 64 -6.55 -9.86 -24.38
C LEU A 64 -5.85 -10.58 -23.22
N VAL A 65 -4.60 -10.22 -22.91
CA VAL A 65 -3.85 -10.79 -21.78
C VAL A 65 -4.51 -10.43 -20.43
N SER A 66 -4.96 -9.18 -20.26
CA SER A 66 -5.66 -8.76 -19.04
C SER A 66 -6.98 -9.51 -18.85
N VAL A 67 -7.75 -9.71 -19.92
CA VAL A 67 -8.99 -10.52 -19.88
C VAL A 67 -8.69 -11.97 -19.55
N GLN A 68 -7.59 -12.53 -20.06
CA GLN A 68 -7.17 -13.89 -19.69
C GLN A 68 -6.85 -14.00 -18.19
N LYS A 69 -6.09 -13.06 -17.63
CA LYS A 69 -5.81 -13.01 -16.18
C LYS A 69 -7.08 -12.85 -15.35
N LEU A 70 -7.99 -11.98 -15.79
CA LEU A 70 -9.27 -11.78 -15.11
C LEU A 70 -10.15 -13.03 -15.21
N SER A 71 -10.12 -13.74 -16.34
CA SER A 71 -10.83 -15.01 -16.52
C SER A 71 -10.27 -16.09 -15.60
N GLU A 72 -8.95 -16.18 -15.45
CA GLU A 72 -8.29 -17.12 -14.52
C GLU A 72 -8.68 -16.81 -13.07
N PHE A 73 -8.64 -15.52 -12.68
CA PHE A 73 -9.07 -15.08 -11.35
C PHE A 73 -10.56 -15.35 -11.08
N LEU A 74 -11.44 -15.08 -12.04
CA LEU A 74 -12.88 -15.32 -11.89
C LEU A 74 -13.27 -16.80 -11.98
N SER A 75 -12.37 -17.66 -12.47
CA SER A 75 -12.58 -19.11 -12.53
C SER A 75 -11.88 -19.85 -11.38
N SER A 76 -11.26 -19.14 -10.44
CA SER A 76 -10.67 -19.80 -9.28
C SER A 76 -11.76 -20.43 -8.42
N GLU A 77 -11.44 -21.56 -7.78
CA GLU A 77 -12.42 -22.30 -6.99
C GLU A 77 -13.00 -21.44 -5.87
N GLU A 78 -14.33 -21.47 -5.73
CA GLU A 78 -15.04 -20.79 -4.66
C GLU A 78 -15.19 -21.68 -3.42
N ILE A 79 -15.21 -21.06 -2.25
CA ILE A 79 -15.44 -21.74 -0.98
C ILE A 79 -16.95 -21.80 -0.75
N GLY A 80 -17.51 -23.01 -0.65
CA GLY A 80 -18.88 -23.21 -0.14
C GLY A 80 -19.97 -23.54 -1.15
N GLU A 81 -19.68 -23.69 -2.45
CA GLU A 81 -20.59 -24.41 -3.34
C GLU A 81 -20.34 -25.91 -3.17
N GLU A 82 -21.29 -26.60 -2.54
CA GLU A 82 -21.40 -28.04 -2.67
C GLU A 82 -21.65 -28.33 -4.16
N HIS A 83 -20.56 -28.59 -4.89
CA HIS A 83 -20.67 -29.28 -6.17
C HIS A 83 -21.35 -30.61 -5.89
N ASP A 84 -22.63 -30.67 -6.21
CA ASP A 84 -23.43 -31.87 -6.24
C ASP A 84 -22.90 -32.78 -7.36
N LYS A 85 -21.72 -33.39 -7.12
CA LYS A 85 -21.07 -34.39 -7.99
C LYS A 85 -21.91 -35.66 -8.11
N SER A 86 -23.10 -35.72 -7.51
CA SER A 86 -24.05 -36.82 -7.64
C SER A 86 -24.95 -36.74 -8.88
N SER A 87 -24.98 -35.61 -9.61
CA SER A 87 -25.84 -35.42 -10.79
C SER A 87 -25.15 -35.57 -12.15
N GLU A 88 -23.81 -35.61 -12.22
CA GLU A 88 -23.06 -35.80 -13.48
C GLU A 88 -22.28 -37.13 -13.53
N LEU A 89 -22.96 -38.26 -13.28
CA LEU A 89 -22.43 -39.57 -13.64
C LEU A 89 -23.34 -40.32 -14.61
N ARG A 90 -23.82 -39.67 -15.67
CA ARG A 90 -24.36 -40.33 -16.88
C ARG A 90 -24.22 -39.45 -18.13
N SER A 91 -23.02 -39.42 -18.72
CA SER A 91 -22.84 -39.37 -20.18
C SER A 91 -21.36 -39.48 -20.54
N ALA A 92 -20.80 -40.68 -20.35
CA ALA A 92 -19.61 -41.05 -21.09
C ALA A 92 -20.04 -41.35 -22.53
N ASP A 93 -19.91 -40.36 -23.43
CA ASP A 93 -19.60 -40.62 -24.84
C ASP A 93 -19.12 -39.38 -25.59
N ASN A 94 -17.84 -39.44 -25.97
CA ASN A 94 -17.22 -39.03 -27.23
C ASN A 94 -17.39 -37.62 -27.83
N HIS A 95 -16.22 -36.97 -27.92
CA HIS A 95 -15.70 -36.16 -29.04
C HIS A 95 -16.23 -34.73 -29.31
N SER A 96 -15.29 -33.79 -29.12
CA SER A 96 -14.73 -32.88 -30.14
C SER A 96 -15.01 -31.36 -30.03
N LYS A 97 -13.88 -30.64 -30.14
CA LYS A 97 -13.67 -29.29 -30.70
C LYS A 97 -14.25 -28.07 -29.95
N TYR A 98 -13.31 -27.18 -29.62
CA TYR A 98 -13.44 -25.71 -29.62
C TYR A 98 -14.77 -25.21 -30.19
N GLN A 99 -15.62 -24.65 -29.33
CA GLN A 99 -16.76 -23.85 -29.75
C GLN A 99 -16.76 -22.52 -28.99
N ALA A 100 -16.56 -21.44 -29.75
CA ALA A 100 -16.68 -20.08 -29.28
C ALA A 100 -18.10 -19.85 -28.73
N VAL A 101 -18.17 -19.29 -27.52
CA VAL A 101 -19.43 -18.87 -26.90
C VAL A 101 -20.00 -17.69 -27.72
N PRO A 102 -21.23 -17.78 -28.26
CA PRO A 102 -21.85 -16.63 -28.90
C PRO A 102 -22.41 -15.68 -27.83
N LEU A 103 -22.00 -14.42 -27.89
CA LEU A 103 -22.57 -13.30 -27.12
C LEU A 103 -24.05 -13.15 -27.43
N LYS A 104 -24.92 -13.58 -26.51
CA LYS A 104 -26.37 -13.34 -26.59
C LYS A 104 -26.68 -12.04 -25.84
N VAL A 105 -27.01 -11.01 -26.61
CA VAL A 105 -27.44 -9.68 -26.15
C VAL A 105 -28.67 -9.82 -25.24
N VAL A 106 -28.51 -9.48 -23.96
CA VAL A 106 -29.62 -9.42 -22.99
C VAL A 106 -30.38 -8.12 -23.20
N ASN A 107 -31.54 -8.22 -23.86
CA ASN A 107 -32.49 -7.13 -23.97
C ASN A 107 -33.40 -7.15 -22.73
N ARG A 108 -33.35 -6.07 -21.94
CA ARG A 108 -34.24 -5.82 -20.79
C ARG A 108 -35.71 -5.77 -21.24
N LYS A 109 -36.60 -6.52 -20.58
CA LYS A 109 -37.98 -6.09 -20.27
C LYS A 109 -38.66 -6.99 -19.21
N ARG A 110 -38.87 -6.38 -18.03
CA ARG A 110 -39.90 -6.60 -16.96
C ARG A 110 -40.09 -8.01 -16.34
N PRO A 111 -40.18 -8.14 -14.99
CA PRO A 111 -40.66 -9.37 -14.36
C PRO A 111 -42.19 -9.39 -14.29
N ALA A 112 -42.78 -10.52 -14.67
CA ALA A 112 -44.17 -10.87 -14.40
C ALA A 112 -44.20 -11.88 -13.25
N ARG A 113 -45.11 -11.64 -12.28
CA ARG A 113 -45.64 -12.65 -11.35
C ARG A 113 -46.21 -13.82 -12.15
N GLU A 114 -46.01 -15.06 -11.68
CA GLU A 114 -47.05 -16.09 -11.56
C GLU A 114 -46.50 -17.42 -11.01
N ASP A 115 -47.01 -17.78 -9.84
CA ASP A 115 -47.60 -19.07 -9.44
C ASP A 115 -47.08 -20.36 -10.08
N TRP A 116 -46.43 -21.22 -9.28
CA TRP A 116 -46.33 -22.65 -9.55
C TRP A 116 -46.63 -23.48 -8.30
N ASN A 117 -47.93 -23.73 -8.09
CA ASN A 117 -48.42 -24.88 -7.33
C ASN A 117 -48.53 -26.07 -8.28
N ASN A 118 -47.81 -27.14 -7.94
CA ASN A 118 -48.11 -28.57 -8.17
C ASN A 118 -46.79 -29.31 -8.43
N TYR A 119 -46.45 -30.28 -7.59
CA TYR A 119 -46.39 -31.67 -8.04
C TYR A 119 -46.39 -32.64 -6.86
N SER A 120 -47.02 -33.77 -7.14
CA SER A 120 -47.50 -34.84 -6.30
C SER A 120 -46.44 -35.62 -5.51
N SER A 121 -46.88 -36.00 -4.32
CA SER A 121 -46.44 -37.08 -3.43
C SER A 121 -45.77 -38.30 -4.09
N HIS A 122 -44.56 -38.63 -3.62
CA HIS A 122 -44.10 -40.01 -3.51
C HIS A 122 -43.62 -40.29 -2.08
N MET A 123 -44.32 -41.22 -1.44
CA MET A 123 -44.17 -41.66 -0.06
C MET A 123 -42.81 -42.36 0.17
N ARG A 124 -42.01 -41.87 1.12
CA ARG A 124 -40.94 -42.63 1.78
C ARG A 124 -41.08 -42.51 3.30
N ARG A 125 -40.86 -43.65 3.96
CA ARG A 125 -41.14 -43.91 5.38
C ARG A 125 -40.28 -43.02 6.30
N PRO A 126 -40.81 -42.50 7.42
CA PRO A 126 -40.03 -41.71 8.36
C PRO A 126 -39.11 -42.62 9.19
N ILE A 127 -37.86 -42.17 9.36
CA ILE A 127 -36.96 -42.65 10.40
C ILE A 127 -37.30 -41.84 11.65
N ASN A 128 -37.63 -42.52 12.74
CA ASN A 128 -37.89 -41.90 14.04
C ASN A 128 -36.62 -41.24 14.56
N ILE A 129 -36.62 -39.91 14.70
CA ILE A 129 -35.66 -39.17 15.52
C ILE A 129 -36.38 -38.80 16.81
N THR A 130 -35.96 -39.44 17.88
CA THR A 130 -36.25 -39.08 19.28
C THR A 130 -35.19 -38.09 19.77
N GLU A 131 -35.66 -37.11 20.55
CA GLU A 131 -34.97 -36.09 21.38
C GLU A 131 -34.79 -34.67 20.78
N PRO A 132 -35.22 -33.61 21.51
CA PRO A 132 -34.98 -32.21 21.15
C PRO A 132 -33.51 -31.87 21.42
N ASP A 133 -32.74 -31.70 20.36
CA ASP A 133 -31.29 -31.66 20.44
C ASP A 133 -30.80 -30.21 20.72
N ASP A 134 -30.42 -29.92 21.96
CA ASP A 134 -29.94 -28.61 22.46
C ASP A 134 -28.48 -28.38 22.04
N PHE A 135 -28.24 -28.02 20.79
CA PHE A 135 -26.89 -27.73 20.26
C PHE A 135 -26.88 -26.51 19.34
N CYS A 136 -25.79 -25.73 19.36
CA CYS A 136 -25.57 -24.61 18.43
C CYS A 136 -24.88 -25.08 17.15
N VAL A 137 -23.81 -25.87 17.29
CA VAL A 137 -23.03 -26.43 16.17
C VAL A 137 -22.77 -27.91 16.42
N LYS A 138 -22.94 -28.75 15.40
CA LYS A 138 -22.63 -30.17 15.45
C LYS A 138 -21.89 -30.58 14.18
N ILE A 139 -20.72 -31.18 14.30
CA ILE A 139 -19.96 -31.73 13.18
C ILE A 139 -19.95 -33.24 13.32
N THR A 140 -20.23 -33.95 12.22
CA THR A 140 -20.13 -35.41 12.17
C THR A 140 -19.22 -35.87 11.02
N ASN A 141 -18.28 -36.76 11.31
CA ASN A 141 -17.28 -37.33 10.40
C ASN A 141 -16.58 -36.28 9.53
N GLY A 142 -16.19 -35.14 10.12
CA GLY A 142 -15.63 -34.00 9.41
C GLY A 142 -14.18 -34.21 8.96
N PHE A 143 -13.91 -34.05 7.67
CA PHE A 143 -12.57 -33.98 7.09
C PHE A 143 -12.41 -32.66 6.33
N PHE A 144 -11.40 -31.88 6.71
CA PHE A 144 -11.18 -30.54 6.17
C PHE A 144 -9.77 -30.37 5.64
N THR A 145 -9.65 -29.66 4.51
CA THR A 145 -8.38 -29.36 3.86
C THR A 145 -8.29 -27.89 3.45
N TRP A 146 -7.06 -27.39 3.34
CA TRP A 146 -6.74 -26.07 2.80
C TRP A 146 -6.62 -26.06 1.28
N THR A 147 -6.25 -27.21 0.70
CA THR A 147 -6.10 -27.38 -0.74
C THR A 147 -6.85 -28.63 -1.20
N PRO A 148 -7.49 -28.61 -2.39
CA PRO A 148 -8.27 -29.75 -2.89
C PRO A 148 -7.47 -31.05 -2.99
N GLU A 149 -6.18 -30.94 -3.31
CA GLU A 149 -5.26 -32.07 -3.51
C GLU A 149 -4.34 -32.34 -2.30
N GLY A 150 -4.45 -31.55 -1.23
CA GLY A 150 -3.61 -31.67 -0.03
C GLY A 150 -4.07 -32.74 0.95
N PRO A 151 -3.19 -33.18 1.87
CA PRO A 151 -3.61 -34.02 2.99
C PRO A 151 -4.61 -33.26 3.89
N PRO A 152 -5.57 -33.95 4.52
CA PRO A 152 -6.52 -33.31 5.41
C PRO A 152 -5.77 -32.66 6.58
N ALA A 153 -6.00 -31.37 6.79
CA ALA A 153 -5.44 -30.64 7.92
C ALA A 153 -6.18 -30.96 9.22
N LEU A 154 -7.47 -31.29 9.11
CA LEU A 154 -8.29 -31.82 10.20
C LEU A 154 -8.94 -33.12 9.75
N SER A 155 -8.82 -34.15 10.58
CA SER A 155 -9.36 -35.47 10.28
C SER A 155 -10.27 -35.99 11.38
N ASN A 156 -11.33 -36.69 10.97
CA ASN A 156 -12.25 -37.37 11.88
C ASN A 156 -12.78 -36.46 13.01
N ILE A 157 -13.27 -35.29 12.63
CA ILE A 157 -13.80 -34.29 13.55
C ILE A 157 -15.27 -34.61 13.85
N ASP A 158 -15.55 -35.05 15.07
CA ASP A 158 -16.88 -35.23 15.65
C ASP A 158 -17.01 -34.36 16.90
N ILE A 159 -17.70 -33.21 16.79
CA ILE A 159 -17.91 -32.29 17.93
C ILE A 159 -19.36 -31.87 18.07
N ARG A 160 -19.74 -31.55 19.31
CA ARG A 160 -21.00 -30.86 19.63
C ARG A 160 -20.73 -29.64 20.52
N ILE A 161 -21.19 -28.47 20.08
CA ILE A 161 -21.13 -27.22 20.83
C ILE A 161 -22.55 -26.91 21.37
N PRO A 162 -22.78 -26.97 22.69
CA PRO A 162 -24.06 -26.64 23.30
C PRO A 162 -24.43 -25.16 23.11
N GLN A 163 -25.73 -24.86 23.12
CA GLN A 163 -26.22 -23.48 23.00
C GLN A 163 -26.13 -22.74 24.35
N GLY A 164 -25.76 -21.46 24.32
CA GLY A 164 -25.76 -20.57 25.49
C GLY A 164 -24.69 -20.88 26.54
N GLN A 165 -23.68 -21.68 26.19
CA GLN A 165 -22.60 -22.11 27.07
C GLN A 165 -21.24 -21.59 26.62
N LEU A 166 -20.28 -21.56 27.55
CA LEU A 166 -18.87 -21.26 27.28
C LEU A 166 -18.11 -22.54 26.94
N THR A 167 -17.78 -22.72 25.66
CA THR A 167 -16.96 -23.82 25.16
C THR A 167 -15.51 -23.36 24.98
N MET A 168 -14.56 -24.07 25.60
CA MET A 168 -13.12 -23.79 25.44
C MET A 168 -12.44 -24.86 24.59
N ILE A 169 -11.65 -24.42 23.60
CA ILE A 169 -10.83 -25.30 22.75
C ILE A 169 -9.37 -25.14 23.13
N VAL A 170 -8.73 -26.25 23.51
CA VAL A 170 -7.35 -26.28 24.02
C VAL A 170 -6.50 -27.33 23.31
N GLY A 171 -5.19 -27.10 23.25
CA GLY A 171 -4.24 -27.99 22.59
C GLY A 171 -2.92 -27.31 22.27
N GLN A 172 -1.91 -28.10 21.90
CA GLN A 172 -0.56 -27.60 21.59
C GLN A 172 -0.55 -26.59 20.42
N VAL A 173 0.46 -25.74 20.34
CA VAL A 173 0.61 -24.81 19.22
C VAL A 173 0.75 -25.60 17.91
N GLY A 174 0.00 -25.21 16.88
CA GLY A 174 -0.01 -25.91 15.59
C GLY A 174 -0.91 -27.15 15.49
N CYS A 175 -1.69 -27.50 16.52
CA CYS A 175 -2.56 -28.69 16.47
C CYS A 175 -3.88 -28.54 15.68
N GLY A 176 -4.11 -27.39 15.02
CA GLY A 176 -5.30 -27.15 14.19
C GLY A 176 -6.48 -26.41 14.86
N LYS A 177 -6.29 -25.76 16.01
CA LYS A 177 -7.38 -25.05 16.74
C LYS A 177 -8.06 -23.96 15.91
N SER A 178 -7.29 -23.02 15.36
CA SER A 178 -7.82 -21.97 14.50
C SER A 178 -8.41 -22.53 13.20
N SER A 179 -7.81 -23.60 12.67
CA SER A 179 -8.36 -24.35 11.54
C SER A 179 -9.75 -24.92 11.87
N LEU A 180 -9.98 -25.42 13.09
CA LEU A 180 -11.30 -25.92 13.49
C LEU A 180 -12.35 -24.81 13.51
N LEU A 181 -12.02 -23.61 14.02
CA LEU A 181 -12.92 -22.46 13.95
C LEU A 181 -13.22 -22.08 12.50
N LEU A 182 -12.20 -22.01 11.65
CA LEU A 182 -12.36 -21.66 10.23
C LEU A 182 -13.16 -22.74 9.47
N ALA A 183 -13.03 -24.02 9.83
CA ALA A 183 -13.86 -25.09 9.32
C ALA A 183 -15.33 -24.94 9.73
N ILE A 184 -15.60 -24.59 11.00
CA ILE A 184 -16.96 -24.28 11.48
C ILE A 184 -17.53 -23.07 10.72
N LEU A 185 -16.72 -22.03 10.51
CA LEU A 185 -17.09 -20.85 9.74
C LEU A 185 -17.31 -21.15 8.24
N GLY A 186 -16.86 -22.30 7.74
CA GLY A 186 -16.96 -22.66 6.32
C GLY A 186 -15.90 -22.00 5.44
N GLU A 187 -14.77 -21.57 6.01
CA GLU A 187 -13.61 -21.02 5.28
C GLU A 187 -12.61 -22.11 4.84
N MET A 188 -12.81 -23.37 5.27
CA MET A 188 -12.04 -24.52 4.81
C MET A 188 -12.87 -25.43 3.90
N GLN A 189 -12.23 -26.11 2.95
CA GLN A 189 -12.91 -27.07 2.09
C GLN A 189 -13.24 -28.34 2.88
N LYS A 190 -14.52 -28.73 2.85
CA LYS A 190 -15.05 -29.96 3.46
C LYS A 190 -14.94 -31.10 2.45
N ILE A 191 -14.11 -32.11 2.72
CA ILE A 191 -13.98 -33.32 1.89
C ILE A 191 -15.15 -34.27 2.17
N SER A 192 -15.43 -34.49 3.45
CA SER A 192 -16.52 -35.35 3.92
C SER A 192 -17.02 -34.91 5.29
N GLY A 193 -18.22 -35.35 5.65
CA GLY A 193 -18.89 -35.02 6.90
C GLY A 193 -19.96 -33.95 6.75
N ASN A 194 -20.72 -33.73 7.81
CA ASN A 194 -21.81 -32.75 7.85
C ASN A 194 -21.60 -31.75 8.98
N ILE A 195 -21.95 -30.49 8.74
CA ILE A 195 -21.94 -29.41 9.74
C ILE A 195 -23.39 -28.94 9.89
N PHE A 196 -23.95 -29.13 11.08
CA PHE A 196 -25.29 -28.69 11.43
C PHE A 196 -25.22 -27.44 12.30
N TRP A 197 -26.02 -26.43 11.94
CA TRP A 197 -26.23 -25.21 12.72
C TRP A 197 -27.67 -25.17 13.23
N SER A 198 -27.89 -24.86 14.50
CA SER A 198 -29.25 -24.60 15.01
C SER A 198 -29.54 -23.11 14.93
N SER A 199 -30.48 -22.67 14.06
CA SER A 199 -30.80 -21.25 13.97
C SER A 199 -31.80 -20.87 15.06
N CYS A 200 -31.42 -19.95 15.95
CA CYS A 200 -32.38 -19.21 16.76
C CYS A 200 -32.99 -18.10 15.91
N THR A 201 -34.21 -18.30 15.41
CA THR A 201 -35.05 -17.20 14.95
C THR A 201 -35.94 -16.77 16.10
N SER A 202 -35.56 -15.68 16.76
CA SER A 202 -36.44 -14.90 17.63
C SER A 202 -36.31 -13.43 17.27
N ASP A 203 -36.62 -13.09 16.01
CA ASP A 203 -36.90 -11.70 15.62
C ASP A 203 -38.39 -11.45 15.85
N SER A 204 -38.79 -11.28 17.11
CA SER A 204 -40.12 -10.79 17.46
C SER A 204 -40.13 -9.26 17.43
N GLU A 205 -40.13 -8.67 16.23
CA GLU A 205 -40.54 -7.27 16.02
C GLU A 205 -41.72 -7.12 15.04
N THR A 206 -42.24 -8.21 14.47
CA THR A 206 -43.52 -8.23 13.76
C THR A 206 -44.41 -9.30 14.36
N GLY A 207 -45.42 -8.88 15.14
CA GLY A 207 -46.36 -9.76 15.83
C GLY A 207 -47.31 -10.49 14.89
N GLU A 208 -46.82 -11.51 14.20
CA GLU A 208 -47.63 -12.57 13.59
C GLU A 208 -47.19 -13.92 14.15
N ASP A 209 -48.03 -14.51 15.00
CA ASP A 209 -47.86 -15.86 15.54
C ASP A 209 -47.91 -16.89 14.40
N VAL A 210 -46.75 -17.41 13.97
CA VAL A 210 -46.69 -18.56 13.06
C VAL A 210 -46.81 -19.83 13.91
N SER A 211 -47.91 -20.56 13.71
CA SER A 211 -48.22 -21.82 14.41
C SER A 211 -47.26 -22.95 13.95
N PRO A 212 -46.83 -23.86 14.84
CA PRO A 212 -45.76 -24.83 14.56
C PRO A 212 -46.20 -26.08 13.78
N GLU A 213 -47.25 -26.01 12.95
CA GLU A 213 -47.87 -27.20 12.33
C GLU A 213 -47.65 -27.33 10.81
N LYS A 214 -46.82 -26.50 10.18
CA LYS A 214 -46.51 -26.63 8.74
C LYS A 214 -45.05 -26.34 8.41
N GLU A 215 -44.16 -27.24 8.80
CA GLU A 215 -42.82 -27.30 8.19
C GLU A 215 -42.60 -28.68 7.57
N SER A 216 -42.18 -28.69 6.31
CA SER A 216 -41.90 -29.91 5.56
C SER A 216 -40.51 -30.45 5.93
N PRO A 217 -40.30 -31.78 5.99
CA PRO A 217 -39.01 -32.34 6.40
C PRO A 217 -37.87 -32.12 5.40
N VAL A 218 -38.15 -31.57 4.22
CA VAL A 218 -37.12 -31.20 3.22
C VAL A 218 -36.45 -29.87 3.60
N ASP A 219 -37.12 -29.00 4.36
CA ASP A 219 -36.55 -27.73 4.84
C ASP A 219 -35.69 -27.90 6.12
N MET A 220 -35.63 -29.10 6.70
CA MET A 220 -34.77 -29.40 7.86
C MET A 220 -33.30 -29.67 7.51
N GLU A 221 -32.97 -29.97 6.24
CA GLU A 221 -31.61 -30.42 5.88
C GLU A 221 -30.57 -29.27 5.76
N PHE A 222 -30.98 -28.01 5.67
CA PHE A 222 -30.04 -26.88 5.54
C PHE A 222 -30.47 -25.64 6.34
N ARG A 223 -30.28 -25.69 7.67
CA ARG A 223 -30.35 -24.49 8.49
C ARG A 223 -29.21 -23.54 8.10
N LYS A 224 -29.56 -22.43 7.43
CA LYS A 224 -28.61 -21.38 7.06
C LYS A 224 -27.93 -20.83 8.31
N ARG A 225 -26.58 -20.78 8.29
CA ARG A 225 -25.75 -20.22 9.36
C ARG A 225 -26.06 -18.73 9.59
N GLY A 226 -26.39 -18.36 10.85
CA GLY A 226 -26.58 -16.98 11.30
C GLY A 226 -25.26 -16.18 11.45
N SER A 227 -25.36 -14.89 11.81
CA SER A 227 -24.18 -14.05 12.05
C SER A 227 -23.41 -14.52 13.29
N VAL A 228 -22.08 -14.59 13.17
CA VAL A 228 -21.19 -14.99 14.26
C VAL A 228 -20.19 -13.87 14.50
N ALA A 229 -20.08 -13.40 15.73
CA ALA A 229 -19.02 -12.46 16.07
C ALA A 229 -17.68 -13.18 16.11
N TYR A 230 -16.69 -12.67 15.40
CA TYR A 230 -15.39 -13.31 15.29
C TYR A 230 -14.27 -12.33 15.60
N ALA A 231 -13.41 -12.70 16.55
CA ALA A 231 -12.13 -12.06 16.79
C ALA A 231 -11.01 -13.05 16.44
N SER A 232 -10.27 -12.75 15.37
CA SER A 232 -9.16 -13.58 14.88
C SER A 232 -7.91 -13.43 15.74
N GLN A 233 -7.03 -14.45 15.70
CA GLN A 233 -5.73 -14.41 16.39
C GLN A 233 -4.85 -13.25 15.92
N LYS A 234 -4.82 -12.99 14.60
CA LYS A 234 -4.23 -11.78 14.04
C LYS A 234 -5.32 -10.71 13.98
N PRO A 235 -5.24 -9.62 14.77
CA PRO A 235 -6.29 -8.62 14.80
C PRO A 235 -6.33 -7.85 13.47
N TRP A 236 -7.55 -7.63 12.96
CA TRP A 236 -7.79 -6.87 11.73
C TRP A 236 -8.62 -5.62 12.02
N LEU A 237 -8.08 -4.46 11.66
CA LEU A 237 -8.69 -3.15 11.87
C LEU A 237 -8.83 -2.43 10.52
N LEU A 238 -9.93 -1.69 10.37
CA LEU A 238 -10.19 -0.80 9.24
C LEU A 238 -9.36 0.48 9.39
N ASN A 239 -9.04 1.11 8.27
CA ASN A 239 -8.41 2.44 8.26
C ASN A 239 -9.44 3.53 8.58
N ALA A 240 -9.86 3.55 9.85
CA ALA A 240 -10.99 4.31 10.37
C ALA A 240 -10.70 4.78 11.82
N THR A 241 -11.65 5.45 12.46
CA THR A 241 -11.53 5.83 13.88
C THR A 241 -11.59 4.59 14.79
N VAL A 242 -11.18 4.74 16.05
CA VAL A 242 -11.31 3.66 17.05
C VAL A 242 -12.78 3.30 17.25
N GLU A 243 -13.65 4.32 17.30
CA GLU A 243 -15.10 4.13 17.43
C GLU A 243 -15.69 3.34 16.24
N GLU A 244 -15.35 3.71 15.00
CA GLU A 244 -15.83 3.02 13.80
C GLU A 244 -15.34 1.57 13.75
N ASN A 245 -14.13 1.32 14.25
CA ASN A 245 -13.58 -0.04 14.35
C ASN A 245 -14.33 -0.90 15.37
N ILE A 246 -14.76 -0.35 16.51
CA ILE A 246 -15.49 -1.08 17.55
C ILE A 246 -16.96 -1.26 17.15
N THR A 247 -17.59 -0.21 16.64
CA THR A 247 -19.00 -0.24 16.21
C THR A 247 -19.18 -1.07 14.93
N PHE A 248 -18.21 -1.07 14.03
CA PHE A 248 -18.20 -1.86 12.80
C PHE A 248 -19.51 -1.72 12.00
N GLU A 249 -19.96 -0.47 11.80
CA GLU A 249 -21.22 -0.10 11.12
C GLU A 249 -22.51 -0.63 11.77
N SER A 250 -22.45 -0.98 13.06
CA SER A 250 -23.65 -1.13 13.88
C SER A 250 -24.01 0.21 14.55
N PRO A 251 -25.30 0.44 14.90
CA PRO A 251 -25.72 1.72 15.46
C PRO A 251 -24.95 2.02 16.75
N PHE A 252 -24.51 3.27 16.90
CA PHE A 252 -23.80 3.73 18.08
C PHE A 252 -24.75 3.82 19.28
N ASN A 253 -24.47 3.04 20.32
CA ASN A 253 -25.16 3.06 21.60
C ASN A 253 -24.15 3.38 22.69
N LYS A 254 -24.24 4.61 23.21
CA LYS A 254 -23.29 5.14 24.20
C LYS A 254 -23.16 4.28 25.46
N GLN A 255 -24.25 3.70 25.96
CA GLN A 255 -24.22 2.89 27.18
C GLN A 255 -23.47 1.58 26.96
N ARG A 256 -23.79 0.88 25.87
CA ARG A 256 -23.13 -0.38 25.50
C ARG A 256 -21.67 -0.15 25.11
N TYR A 257 -21.40 0.91 24.37
CA TYR A 257 -20.05 1.28 23.96
C TYR A 257 -19.15 1.53 25.17
N LYS A 258 -19.64 2.30 26.15
CA LYS A 258 -18.93 2.53 27.40
C LYS A 258 -18.70 1.24 28.19
N ALA A 259 -19.72 0.39 28.31
CA ALA A 259 -19.59 -0.89 28.99
C ALA A 259 -18.54 -1.81 28.33
N VAL A 260 -18.48 -1.83 27.00
CA VAL A 260 -17.47 -2.60 26.24
C VAL A 260 -16.06 -2.03 26.41
N ILE A 261 -15.91 -0.70 26.38
CA ILE A 261 -14.63 -0.03 26.63
C ILE A 261 -14.12 -0.34 28.04
N ASP A 262 -15.00 -0.27 29.03
CA ASP A 262 -14.67 -0.57 30.42
C ASP A 262 -14.28 -2.05 30.57
N ALA A 263 -15.07 -2.97 29.99
CA ALA A 263 -14.79 -4.42 30.04
C ALA A 263 -13.46 -4.81 29.36
N CYS A 264 -13.09 -4.12 28.28
CA CYS A 264 -11.80 -4.32 27.60
C CYS A 264 -10.66 -3.50 28.19
N SER A 265 -10.91 -2.71 29.25
CA SER A 265 -9.94 -1.77 29.82
C SER A 265 -9.28 -0.86 28.77
N LEU A 266 -10.04 -0.40 27.78
CA LEU A 266 -9.54 0.42 26.67
C LEU A 266 -9.45 1.92 27.03
N GLN A 267 -10.10 2.37 28.10
CA GLN A 267 -10.14 3.79 28.48
C GLN A 267 -8.73 4.42 28.63
N PRO A 268 -7.76 3.80 29.32
CA PRO A 268 -6.42 4.36 29.44
C PRO A 268 -5.69 4.47 28.10
N ASP A 269 -5.97 3.58 27.14
CA ASP A 269 -5.38 3.64 25.81
C ASP A 269 -5.99 4.77 24.98
N ILE A 270 -7.31 4.96 25.09
CA ILE A 270 -8.03 6.05 24.43
C ILE A 270 -7.53 7.41 24.96
N ASP A 271 -7.31 7.55 26.27
CA ASP A 271 -6.83 8.78 26.90
C ASP A 271 -5.41 9.18 26.44
N ILE A 272 -4.61 8.23 25.93
CA ILE A 272 -3.25 8.47 25.42
C ILE A 272 -3.28 8.97 23.96
N LEU A 273 -4.35 8.68 23.22
CA LEU A 273 -4.47 9.06 21.81
C LEU A 273 -4.72 10.57 21.67
N PRO A 274 -4.15 11.24 20.65
CA PRO A 274 -4.20 12.69 20.50
C PRO A 274 -5.64 13.26 20.37
N HIS A 275 -6.57 12.47 19.84
CA HIS A 275 -7.97 12.85 19.69
C HIS A 275 -8.92 11.85 20.36
N GLY A 276 -8.45 11.09 21.35
CA GLY A 276 -9.25 10.06 22.00
C GLY A 276 -9.72 8.99 21.00
N ASP A 277 -11.00 8.63 21.06
CA ASP A 277 -11.62 7.57 20.24
C ASP A 277 -11.88 7.99 18.77
N GLN A 278 -11.82 9.28 18.47
CA GLN A 278 -11.88 9.84 17.12
C GLN A 278 -10.54 9.76 16.37
N THR A 279 -9.49 9.27 17.03
CA THR A 279 -8.18 9.12 16.41
C THR A 279 -8.22 8.07 15.29
N GLN A 280 -7.72 8.42 14.11
CA GLN A 280 -7.59 7.48 13.00
C GLN A 280 -6.44 6.50 13.25
N ILE A 281 -6.75 5.21 13.20
CA ILE A 281 -5.83 4.13 13.53
C ILE A 281 -4.75 3.93 12.43
N GLY A 282 -5.03 4.38 11.20
CA GLY A 282 -4.15 4.22 10.04
C GLY A 282 -4.21 2.80 9.46
N GLU A 283 -3.68 2.63 8.24
CA GLU A 283 -3.64 1.32 7.55
C GLU A 283 -2.93 0.28 8.43
N ARG A 284 -3.57 -0.86 8.70
CA ARG A 284 -3.11 -1.95 9.59
C ARG A 284 -2.89 -1.57 11.06
N GLY A 285 -3.30 -0.37 11.48
CA GLY A 285 -3.14 0.09 12.86
C GLY A 285 -1.71 0.21 13.34
N ILE A 286 -0.82 0.71 12.47
CA ILE A 286 0.62 0.93 12.77
C ILE A 286 0.81 1.78 14.04
N ASN A 287 -0.13 2.67 14.35
CA ASN A 287 -0.08 3.55 15.52
C ASN A 287 -0.37 2.82 16.85
N LEU A 288 -0.79 1.56 16.82
CA LEU A 288 -1.25 0.81 18.00
C LEU A 288 -0.35 -0.39 18.31
N SER A 289 -0.19 -0.69 19.60
CA SER A 289 0.51 -1.89 20.05
C SER A 289 -0.26 -3.18 19.72
N GLY A 290 0.43 -4.33 19.73
CA GLY A 290 -0.22 -5.64 19.54
C GLY A 290 -1.40 -5.87 20.47
N GLY A 291 -1.22 -5.61 21.78
CA GLY A 291 -2.27 -5.76 22.78
C GLY A 291 -3.42 -4.76 22.64
N GLN A 292 -3.16 -3.54 22.17
CA GLN A 292 -4.22 -2.56 21.85
C GLN A 292 -5.07 -3.02 20.66
N ARG A 293 -4.42 -3.47 19.57
CA ARG A 293 -5.12 -3.99 18.39
C ARG A 293 -5.99 -5.20 18.73
N GLN A 294 -5.47 -6.10 19.55
CA GLN A 294 -6.22 -7.28 20.01
C GLN A 294 -7.46 -6.86 20.81
N ARG A 295 -7.32 -5.94 21.78
CA ARG A 295 -8.45 -5.47 22.59
C ARG A 295 -9.51 -4.75 21.77
N ILE A 296 -9.14 -3.96 20.76
CA ILE A 296 -10.11 -3.32 19.85
C ILE A 296 -10.84 -4.39 19.02
N SER A 297 -10.13 -5.41 18.53
CA SER A 297 -10.75 -6.53 17.80
C SER A 297 -11.73 -7.33 18.68
N VAL A 298 -11.40 -7.54 19.95
CA VAL A 298 -12.30 -8.20 20.91
C VAL A 298 -13.47 -7.28 21.27
N ALA A 299 -13.23 -5.99 21.50
CA ALA A 299 -14.27 -5.00 21.74
C ALA A 299 -15.31 -4.96 20.61
N ARG A 300 -14.87 -5.08 19.34
CA ARG A 300 -15.77 -5.25 18.18
C ARG A 300 -16.69 -6.45 18.34
N ALA A 301 -16.12 -7.62 18.64
CA ALA A 301 -16.88 -8.87 18.80
C ALA A 301 -17.87 -8.79 19.98
N LEU A 302 -17.50 -8.12 21.08
CA LEU A 302 -18.34 -7.91 22.26
C LEU A 302 -19.46 -6.88 22.01
N TYR A 303 -19.17 -5.82 21.28
CA TYR A 303 -20.12 -4.76 20.97
C TYR A 303 -21.26 -5.28 20.09
N GLN A 304 -20.96 -6.18 19.15
CA GLN A 304 -21.95 -6.70 18.22
C GLN A 304 -23.01 -7.58 18.91
N GLN A 305 -24.26 -7.48 18.46
CA GLN A 305 -25.40 -8.22 19.03
C GLN A 305 -25.60 -9.57 18.32
N THR A 306 -24.61 -10.45 18.38
CA THR A 306 -24.71 -11.83 17.83
C THR A 306 -24.96 -12.86 18.94
N ASN A 307 -25.67 -13.93 18.59
CA ASN A 307 -25.96 -15.05 19.49
C ASN A 307 -24.76 -15.99 19.70
N VAL A 308 -23.81 -15.97 18.76
CA VAL A 308 -22.58 -16.78 18.79
C VAL A 308 -21.37 -15.87 18.70
N VAL A 309 -20.39 -16.10 19.56
CA VAL A 309 -19.13 -15.34 19.62
C VAL A 309 -17.95 -16.30 19.61
N PHE A 310 -17.08 -16.16 18.62
CA PHE A 310 -15.83 -16.90 18.45
C PHE A 310 -14.65 -15.99 18.78
N LEU A 311 -13.83 -16.41 19.73
CA LEU A 311 -12.63 -15.70 20.16
C LEU A 311 -11.43 -16.61 19.93
N ASP A 312 -10.61 -16.29 18.94
CA ASP A 312 -9.40 -17.05 18.60
C ASP A 312 -8.17 -16.45 19.31
N ASP A 313 -7.82 -17.03 20.46
CA ASP A 313 -6.71 -16.65 21.33
C ASP A 313 -6.63 -15.14 21.68
N PRO A 314 -7.71 -14.57 22.28
CA PRO A 314 -7.80 -13.14 22.58
C PRO A 314 -6.76 -12.64 23.60
N PHE A 315 -6.10 -13.55 24.32
CA PHE A 315 -5.17 -13.23 25.42
C PHE A 315 -3.69 -13.26 25.02
N SER A 316 -3.37 -13.64 23.79
CA SER A 316 -1.99 -13.87 23.34
C SER A 316 -1.08 -12.65 23.46
N ALA A 317 -1.62 -11.47 23.17
CA ALA A 317 -0.90 -10.19 23.25
C ALA A 317 -1.21 -9.38 24.52
N LEU A 318 -1.89 -9.99 25.51
CA LEU A 318 -2.34 -9.33 26.73
C LEU A 318 -1.61 -9.85 27.96
N ASP A 319 -1.28 -8.91 28.84
CA ASP A 319 -0.80 -9.18 30.19
C ASP A 319 -1.82 -10.02 30.97
N ILE A 320 -1.35 -10.73 31.99
CA ILE A 320 -2.18 -11.68 32.75
C ILE A 320 -3.34 -10.96 33.45
N HIS A 321 -3.09 -9.83 34.14
CA HIS A 321 -4.14 -8.96 34.69
C HIS A 321 -5.19 -8.50 33.68
N LEU A 322 -4.76 -7.98 32.53
CA LEU A 322 -5.69 -7.54 31.48
C LEU A 322 -6.48 -8.72 30.89
N SER A 323 -5.83 -9.89 30.80
CA SER A 323 -6.48 -11.13 30.38
C SER A 323 -7.55 -11.56 31.38
N ASP A 324 -7.27 -11.46 32.68
CA ASP A 324 -8.21 -11.82 33.74
C ASP A 324 -9.39 -10.84 33.80
N HIS A 325 -9.12 -9.53 33.74
CA HIS A 325 -10.15 -8.51 33.65
C HIS A 325 -11.07 -8.76 32.44
N LEU A 326 -10.50 -9.03 31.26
CA LEU A 326 -11.27 -9.33 30.05
C LEU A 326 -12.06 -10.64 30.17
N MET A 327 -11.50 -11.65 30.84
CA MET A 327 -12.20 -12.91 31.12
C MET A 327 -13.41 -12.69 32.05
N GLN A 328 -13.22 -11.98 33.17
CA GLN A 328 -14.27 -11.77 34.17
C GLN A 328 -15.33 -10.78 33.67
N GLU A 329 -14.94 -9.56 33.30
CA GLU A 329 -15.89 -8.51 32.94
C GLU A 329 -16.41 -8.65 31.50
N GLY A 330 -15.55 -9.05 30.55
CA GLY A 330 -15.92 -9.18 29.14
C GLY A 330 -16.65 -10.49 28.82
N ILE A 331 -16.04 -11.63 29.15
CA ILE A 331 -16.56 -12.95 28.74
C ILE A 331 -17.60 -13.47 29.74
N LEU A 332 -17.24 -13.55 31.02
CA LEU A 332 -18.09 -14.19 32.03
C LEU A 332 -19.28 -13.31 32.46
N LYS A 333 -19.08 -12.01 32.65
CA LYS A 333 -20.15 -11.10 33.03
C LYS A 333 -20.98 -10.70 31.81
N MET A 334 -20.37 -10.04 30.81
CA MET A 334 -21.16 -9.49 29.71
C MET A 334 -21.70 -10.55 28.73
N LEU A 335 -20.88 -11.47 28.22
CA LEU A 335 -21.36 -12.45 27.22
C LEU A 335 -22.19 -13.59 27.81
N ARG A 336 -21.82 -14.08 29.01
CA ARG A 336 -22.52 -15.20 29.66
C ARG A 336 -23.87 -14.78 30.25
N GLU A 337 -23.97 -13.58 30.84
CA GLU A 337 -25.25 -13.06 31.35
C GLU A 337 -26.24 -12.82 30.21
N ASP A 338 -25.75 -12.41 29.04
CA ASP A 338 -26.52 -12.31 27.79
C ASP A 338 -26.95 -13.70 27.23
N LYS A 339 -26.56 -14.81 27.87
CA LYS A 339 -26.82 -16.21 27.43
C LYS A 339 -26.39 -16.51 25.99
N ARG A 340 -25.27 -15.92 25.56
CA ARG A 340 -24.70 -16.16 24.22
C ARG A 340 -23.87 -17.44 24.21
N THR A 341 -23.80 -18.07 23.05
CA THR A 341 -22.90 -19.22 22.84
C THR A 341 -21.49 -18.68 22.58
N ILE A 342 -20.52 -19.08 23.40
CA ILE A 342 -19.15 -18.56 23.33
C ILE A 342 -18.21 -19.72 23.02
N VAL A 343 -17.41 -19.58 21.96
CA VAL A 343 -16.32 -20.52 21.65
C VAL A 343 -15.00 -19.78 21.78
N LEU A 344 -14.23 -20.15 22.78
CA LEU A 344 -12.94 -19.54 23.10
C LEU A 344 -11.83 -20.53 22.81
N VAL A 345 -10.99 -20.22 21.83
CA VAL A 345 -9.72 -20.93 21.63
C VAL A 345 -8.69 -20.23 22.49
N THR A 346 -7.94 -20.97 23.30
CA THR A 346 -6.82 -20.38 24.04
C THR A 346 -5.73 -21.41 24.33
N HIS A 347 -4.51 -20.91 24.49
CA HIS A 347 -3.39 -21.69 25.04
C HIS A 347 -3.22 -21.50 26.56
N LYS A 348 -3.93 -20.53 27.17
CA LYS A 348 -3.90 -20.27 28.62
C LYS A 348 -4.85 -21.23 29.34
N LEU A 349 -4.30 -22.27 29.97
CA LEU A 349 -5.09 -23.33 30.61
C LEU A 349 -5.71 -22.90 31.95
N GLN A 350 -5.23 -21.82 32.57
CA GLN A 350 -5.76 -21.27 33.83
C GLN A 350 -7.27 -20.99 33.83
N TYR A 351 -7.86 -20.66 32.67
CA TYR A 351 -9.28 -20.32 32.59
C TYR A 351 -10.20 -21.52 32.36
N LEU A 352 -9.63 -22.70 32.13
CA LEU A 352 -10.36 -23.93 31.85
C LEU A 352 -11.38 -24.33 32.94
N PRO A 353 -11.19 -24.02 34.25
CA PRO A 353 -12.21 -24.25 35.27
C PRO A 353 -13.52 -23.46 35.06
N HIS A 354 -13.49 -22.36 34.31
CA HIS A 354 -14.68 -21.56 34.00
C HIS A 354 -15.49 -22.10 32.81
N ALA A 355 -14.92 -23.04 32.04
CA ALA A 355 -15.57 -23.61 30.87
C ALA A 355 -16.72 -24.56 31.26
N ASP A 356 -17.84 -24.42 30.56
CA ASP A 356 -18.96 -25.36 30.66
C ASP A 356 -18.66 -26.64 29.86
N TRP A 357 -18.01 -26.48 28.71
CA TRP A 357 -17.64 -27.56 27.80
C TRP A 357 -16.21 -27.37 27.30
N ILE A 358 -15.44 -28.44 27.19
CA ILE A 358 -14.03 -28.39 26.78
C ILE A 358 -13.81 -29.34 25.60
N ILE A 359 -13.06 -28.88 24.60
CA ILE A 359 -12.62 -29.67 23.45
C ILE A 359 -11.09 -29.68 23.41
N ALA A 360 -10.50 -30.86 23.61
CA ALA A 360 -9.06 -31.08 23.56
C ALA A 360 -8.63 -31.53 22.16
N MET A 361 -7.72 -30.79 21.53
CA MET A 361 -7.20 -31.09 20.20
C MET A 361 -5.72 -31.49 20.22
N LYS A 362 -5.38 -32.49 19.40
CA LYS A 362 -4.01 -32.96 19.19
C LYS A 362 -3.81 -33.41 17.75
N ASP A 363 -2.75 -32.92 17.09
CA ASP A 363 -2.33 -33.32 15.74
C ASP A 363 -3.46 -33.31 14.69
N GLY A 364 -4.35 -32.31 14.71
CA GLY A 364 -5.46 -32.18 13.76
C GLY A 364 -6.68 -33.07 14.06
N ASN A 365 -6.68 -33.79 15.18
CA ASN A 365 -7.78 -34.64 15.65
C ASN A 365 -8.32 -34.16 17.00
N ILE A 366 -9.56 -34.54 17.32
CA ILE A 366 -10.13 -34.34 18.66
C ILE A 366 -9.68 -35.50 19.54
N GLN A 367 -9.05 -35.17 20.65
CA GLN A 367 -8.68 -36.15 21.65
C GLN A 367 -9.90 -36.50 22.51
N ARG A 368 -10.54 -35.48 23.09
CA ARG A 368 -11.74 -35.59 23.95
C ARG A 368 -12.59 -34.33 23.90
N GLU A 369 -13.88 -34.50 24.15
CA GLU A 369 -14.82 -33.42 24.47
C GLU A 369 -15.63 -33.78 25.74
N GLY A 370 -16.01 -32.79 26.53
CA GLY A 370 -16.83 -33.00 27.72
C GLY A 370 -16.65 -31.92 28.79
N THR A 371 -17.25 -32.12 29.95
CA THR A 371 -17.00 -31.25 31.11
C THR A 371 -15.63 -31.56 31.72
N LEU A 372 -15.09 -30.63 32.50
CA LEU A 372 -13.81 -30.83 33.20
C LEU A 372 -13.80 -32.11 34.06
N LYS A 373 -14.94 -32.44 34.67
CA LYS A 373 -15.11 -33.65 35.50
C LYS A 373 -15.10 -34.92 34.67
N ASP A 374 -15.59 -34.87 33.43
CA ASP A 374 -15.60 -36.02 32.53
C ASP A 374 -14.20 -36.31 31.99
N ILE A 375 -13.44 -35.25 31.67
CA ILE A 375 -12.03 -35.37 31.26
C ILE A 375 -11.19 -35.92 32.41
N GLN A 376 -11.40 -35.44 33.65
CA GLN A 376 -10.71 -35.94 34.83
C GLN A 376 -10.91 -37.45 35.06
N LYS A 377 -12.10 -37.98 34.75
CA LYS A 377 -12.42 -39.41 34.92
C LYS A 377 -11.92 -40.27 33.76
N SER A 378 -11.89 -39.74 32.55
CA SER A 378 -11.61 -40.49 31.32
C SER A 378 -10.12 -40.52 30.96
N GLU A 379 -9.39 -39.41 31.15
CA GLU A 379 -7.96 -39.30 30.85
C GLU A 379 -7.21 -38.60 31.99
N THR A 380 -6.84 -39.39 33.00
CA THR A 380 -6.13 -38.91 34.20
C THR A 380 -4.76 -38.31 33.88
N GLU A 381 -4.01 -38.87 32.93
CA GLU A 381 -2.67 -38.38 32.55
C GLU A 381 -2.71 -36.98 31.92
N LEU A 382 -3.67 -36.74 31.01
CA LEU A 382 -3.87 -35.44 30.37
C LEU A 382 -4.34 -34.41 31.39
N PHE A 383 -5.27 -34.78 32.28
CA PHE A 383 -5.72 -33.91 33.34
C PHE A 383 -4.62 -33.60 34.36
N GLU A 384 -3.75 -34.55 34.71
CA GLU A 384 -2.59 -34.29 35.58
C GLU A 384 -1.62 -33.31 34.94
N HIS A 385 -1.31 -33.48 33.65
CA HIS A 385 -0.49 -32.54 32.90
C HIS A 385 -1.11 -31.13 32.91
N TRP A 386 -2.40 -31.03 32.60
CA TRP A 386 -3.15 -29.77 32.65
C TRP A 386 -3.20 -29.16 34.05
N LYS A 387 -3.39 -29.97 35.09
CA LYS A 387 -3.41 -29.53 36.49
C LYS A 387 -2.05 -28.99 36.93
N THR A 388 -0.95 -29.61 36.50
CA THR A 388 0.39 -29.07 36.77
C THR A 388 0.62 -27.73 36.09
N LEU A 389 0.10 -27.55 34.87
CA LEU A 389 0.19 -26.28 34.14
C LEU A 389 -0.76 -25.21 34.72
N MET A 390 -1.99 -25.59 35.09
CA MET A 390 -2.97 -24.71 35.74
C MET A 390 -2.47 -24.24 37.09
N ASN A 391 -2.04 -25.14 37.98
CA ASN A 391 -1.51 -24.76 39.28
C ASN A 391 -0.29 -23.83 39.17
N ARG A 392 0.51 -23.96 38.11
CA ARG A 392 1.64 -23.07 37.85
C ARG A 392 1.16 -21.68 37.41
N GLN A 393 0.17 -21.62 36.52
CA GLN A 393 -0.44 -20.37 36.03
C GLN A 393 -1.31 -19.67 37.09
N ASP A 394 -2.09 -20.41 37.88
CA ASP A 394 -2.90 -19.88 38.99
C ASP A 394 -2.00 -19.35 40.13
N GLN A 395 -0.86 -19.99 40.38
CA GLN A 395 0.15 -19.45 41.29
C GLN A 395 0.76 -18.16 40.78
N GLU A 396 0.87 -17.95 39.47
CA GLU A 396 1.28 -16.67 38.88
C GLU A 396 0.17 -15.62 39.05
N LEU A 397 -1.11 -15.99 38.85
CA LEU A 397 -2.28 -15.10 38.97
C LEU A 397 -2.64 -14.67 40.40
N GLU A 398 -2.61 -15.58 41.38
CA GLU A 398 -2.88 -15.27 42.80
C GLU A 398 -1.84 -14.31 43.36
N LYS A 399 -0.59 -14.43 42.89
CA LYS A 399 0.48 -13.55 43.31
C LYS A 399 0.26 -12.17 42.71
N GLU A 400 0.00 -12.07 41.40
CA GLU A 400 -0.40 -10.85 40.67
C GLU A 400 -1.58 -10.09 41.33
N THR A 401 -2.67 -10.77 41.68
CA THR A 401 -3.85 -10.15 42.31
C THR A 401 -3.60 -9.62 43.74
N ILE A 402 -2.62 -10.16 44.48
CA ILE A 402 -2.20 -9.65 45.79
C ILE A 402 -1.42 -8.32 45.66
N ILE A 403 -0.63 -8.13 44.59
CA ILE A 403 0.04 -6.84 44.29
C ILE A 403 -0.99 -5.76 44.00
N GLU A 404 -2.07 -6.09 43.29
CA GLU A 404 -3.07 -5.09 42.93
C GLU A 404 -3.93 -4.65 44.10
N ARG A 405 -4.31 -5.55 45.02
CA ARG A 405 -5.00 -5.14 46.25
C ARG A 405 -4.17 -4.22 47.13
N LYS A 406 -2.85 -4.42 47.23
CA LYS A 406 -1.94 -3.50 47.94
C LYS A 406 -1.85 -2.13 47.24
N THR A 407 -1.71 -2.11 45.91
CA THR A 407 -1.60 -0.86 45.14
C THR A 407 -2.94 -0.11 44.96
N VAL A 408 -4.09 -0.79 45.00
CA VAL A 408 -5.43 -0.17 44.99
C VAL A 408 -5.77 0.42 46.36
N LEU A 409 -5.34 -0.23 47.46
CA LEU A 409 -5.43 0.34 48.82
C LEU A 409 -4.54 1.59 48.94
N GLU A 410 -3.36 1.59 48.33
CA GLU A 410 -2.50 2.78 48.21
C GLU A 410 -3.11 3.86 47.31
N ARG A 411 -3.75 3.50 46.18
CA ARG A 411 -4.46 4.45 45.30
C ARG A 411 -5.67 5.09 45.98
N THR A 412 -6.38 4.38 46.86
CA THR A 412 -7.49 4.94 47.64
C THR A 412 -7.02 5.82 48.78
N ASN A 413 -5.88 5.49 49.41
CA ASN A 413 -5.22 6.36 50.38
C ASN A 413 -4.62 7.61 49.73
N LEU A 414 -4.02 7.49 48.53
CA LEU A 414 -3.50 8.61 47.73
C LEU A 414 -4.61 9.52 47.19
N ARG A 415 -5.76 8.96 46.76
CA ARG A 415 -6.94 9.74 46.35
C ARG A 415 -7.52 10.56 47.52
N ARG A 416 -7.56 10.03 48.76
CA ARG A 416 -7.98 10.82 49.94
C ARG A 416 -7.00 11.93 50.31
N THR A 417 -5.70 11.76 50.07
CA THR A 417 -4.70 12.82 50.26
C THR A 417 -4.69 13.87 49.14
N MET A 418 -5.08 13.51 47.90
CA MET A 418 -5.16 14.45 46.76
C MET A 418 -6.36 15.40 46.87
N TYR A 419 -7.56 14.91 47.24
CA TYR A 419 -8.74 15.77 47.42
C TYR A 419 -8.60 16.79 48.57
N SER A 420 -7.69 16.54 49.53
CA SER A 420 -7.38 17.49 50.61
C SER A 420 -6.39 18.60 50.20
N ARG A 421 -5.71 18.48 49.05
CA ARG A 421 -4.66 19.42 48.61
C ARG A 421 -5.00 20.19 47.35
N GLU A 422 -6.02 19.77 46.61
CA GLU A 422 -6.58 20.49 45.45
C GLU A 422 -7.66 21.53 45.80
N ALA A 423 -8.05 21.65 47.08
CA ALA A 423 -8.97 22.69 47.55
C ALA A 423 -8.27 24.02 47.95
N LEU A 424 -6.95 24.14 47.77
CA LEU A 424 -6.16 25.31 48.18
C LEU A 424 -5.30 25.93 47.05
N LEU A 425 -5.47 25.48 45.80
CA LEU A 425 -4.74 26.00 44.63
C LEU A 425 -5.71 26.37 43.49
N LYS A 426 -6.78 27.08 43.83
CA LYS A 426 -7.84 27.46 42.89
C LYS A 426 -8.06 28.96 42.77
N ASP A 427 -7.03 29.77 43.05
CA ASP A 427 -7.14 31.24 43.01
C ASP A 427 -6.10 31.95 42.11
N ASP A 428 -5.26 31.23 41.35
CA ASP A 428 -4.33 31.87 40.40
C ASP A 428 -4.23 31.03 39.12
N GLU A 429 -5.17 31.22 38.19
CA GLU A 429 -5.04 30.95 36.74
C GLU A 429 -6.37 31.35 36.04
N GLU A 430 -6.75 32.62 36.17
CA GLU A 430 -7.58 33.31 35.16
C GLU A 430 -6.62 34.23 34.41
N ASP A 431 -6.01 33.73 33.33
CA ASP A 431 -5.43 34.49 32.21
C ASP A 431 -4.63 33.51 31.33
N GLU A 432 -5.30 32.91 30.33
CA GLU A 432 -4.78 32.48 29.02
C GLU A 432 -5.77 31.50 28.35
N GLU A 433 -6.95 32.00 27.99
CA GLU A 433 -7.79 31.41 26.93
C GLU A 433 -7.95 32.43 25.80
N GLU A 434 -6.91 32.61 24.99
CA GLU A 434 -7.02 33.07 23.60
C GLU A 434 -5.98 32.34 22.75
N VAL A 435 -6.30 31.13 22.30
CA VAL A 435 -5.58 30.47 21.20
C VAL A 435 -6.55 30.30 20.04
N THR A 436 -6.63 31.35 19.24
CA THR A 436 -6.73 31.36 17.76
C THR A 436 -7.49 30.20 17.09
N GLU A 437 -8.82 30.35 16.95
CA GLU A 437 -9.64 29.64 15.95
C GLU A 437 -9.80 30.46 14.65
N SER A 438 -8.78 31.17 14.18
CA SER A 438 -8.91 32.09 13.03
C SER A 438 -7.96 31.88 11.85
N ASP A 439 -7.11 30.85 11.83
CA ASP A 439 -6.06 30.73 10.80
C ASP A 439 -6.29 29.64 9.73
N ASP A 440 -7.33 28.81 9.85
CA ASP A 440 -7.56 27.71 8.88
C ASP A 440 -8.37 28.12 7.63
N GLU A 441 -9.17 29.19 7.68
CA GLU A 441 -9.91 29.67 6.48
C GLU A 441 -9.03 30.48 5.52
N ASP A 442 -7.99 31.17 6.01
CA ASP A 442 -7.07 31.97 5.19
C ASP A 442 -6.04 31.13 4.40
N ASN A 443 -5.91 29.84 4.72
CA ASN A 443 -5.06 28.92 3.97
C ASN A 443 -5.70 28.45 2.65
N LEU A 444 -7.03 28.37 2.53
CA LEU A 444 -7.64 27.84 1.31
C LEU A 444 -7.43 28.79 0.11
N SER A 445 -7.55 30.10 0.32
CA SER A 445 -7.37 31.12 -0.73
C SER A 445 -5.91 31.25 -1.19
N SER A 446 -4.95 31.17 -0.26
CA SER A 446 -3.51 31.19 -0.53
C SER A 446 -3.02 29.88 -1.16
N VAL A 447 -3.59 28.73 -0.78
CA VAL A 447 -3.39 27.43 -1.42
C VAL A 447 -3.99 27.40 -2.83
N LEU A 448 -5.18 27.96 -3.06
CA LEU A 448 -5.79 28.12 -4.39
C LEU A 448 -4.95 29.04 -5.30
N HIS A 449 -4.36 30.11 -4.74
CA HIS A 449 -3.45 31.00 -5.48
C HIS A 449 -2.09 30.37 -5.79
N GLN A 450 -1.53 29.53 -4.90
CA GLN A 450 -0.32 28.73 -5.22
C GLN A 450 -0.60 27.64 -6.26
N ARG A 451 -1.82 27.09 -6.29
CA ARG A 451 -2.22 26.04 -7.24
C ARG A 451 -2.21 26.54 -8.69
N ALA A 452 -2.56 27.81 -8.96
CA ALA A 452 -2.73 28.37 -10.32
C ALA A 452 -1.45 28.58 -11.17
N LYS A 453 -0.25 28.40 -10.62
CA LYS A 453 1.02 28.67 -11.33
C LYS A 453 1.70 27.37 -11.78
N MET A 454 2.12 27.31 -13.05
CA MET A 454 2.90 26.18 -13.57
C MET A 454 4.12 25.93 -12.66
N PRO A 455 4.45 24.66 -12.37
CA PRO A 455 5.60 24.32 -11.53
C PRO A 455 6.92 24.49 -12.31
N TRP A 456 7.24 25.72 -12.71
CA TRP A 456 8.47 26.07 -13.43
C TRP A 456 9.74 25.60 -12.70
N ARG A 457 9.70 25.59 -11.35
CA ARG A 457 10.79 25.05 -10.53
C ARG A 457 10.99 23.55 -10.74
N ALA A 458 9.91 22.77 -10.88
CA ALA A 458 9.97 21.33 -11.15
C ALA A 458 10.45 21.06 -12.57
N CYS A 459 9.96 21.83 -13.56
CA CYS A 459 10.46 21.77 -14.94
C CYS A 459 11.97 22.08 -14.99
N GLY A 460 12.43 23.15 -14.31
CA GLY A 460 13.84 23.48 -14.20
C GLY A 460 14.68 22.38 -13.53
N LYS A 461 14.15 21.71 -12.50
CA LYS A 461 14.81 20.54 -11.88
C LYS A 461 14.90 19.33 -12.82
N TYR A 462 13.83 19.03 -13.55
CA TYR A 462 13.84 17.97 -14.57
C TYR A 462 14.87 18.26 -15.67
N LEU A 463 14.84 19.47 -16.24
CA LEU A 463 15.74 19.89 -17.30
C LEU A 463 17.21 19.99 -16.84
N SER A 464 17.47 20.44 -15.60
CA SER A 464 18.83 20.45 -15.04
C SER A 464 19.36 19.04 -14.75
N ALA A 465 18.48 18.07 -14.49
CA ALA A 465 18.88 16.67 -14.31
C ALA A 465 19.39 16.02 -15.62
N ALA A 466 18.92 16.46 -16.78
CA ALA A 466 19.41 16.02 -18.10
C ALA A 466 20.90 16.36 -18.32
N GLY A 467 21.35 17.48 -17.75
CA GLY A 467 22.71 17.98 -17.86
C GLY A 467 22.92 18.97 -19.01
N ILE A 468 24.02 19.70 -18.92
CA ILE A 468 24.30 20.91 -19.70
C ILE A 468 24.53 20.62 -21.19
N LEU A 469 24.96 19.41 -21.57
CA LEU A 469 25.25 19.04 -22.96
C LEU A 469 24.00 18.59 -23.75
N LEU A 470 23.12 17.80 -23.13
CA LEU A 470 21.97 17.19 -23.81
C LEU A 470 20.82 18.16 -24.02
N LEU A 471 20.64 19.11 -23.10
CA LEU A 471 19.60 20.12 -23.20
C LEU A 471 19.73 21.03 -24.45
N PRO A 472 20.88 21.68 -24.73
CA PRO A 472 21.03 22.47 -25.95
C PRO A 472 20.95 21.60 -27.21
N LEU A 473 21.46 20.36 -27.17
CA LEU A 473 21.31 19.41 -28.28
C LEU A 473 19.83 19.12 -28.58
N LEU A 474 19.01 18.90 -27.55
CA LEU A 474 17.57 18.65 -27.68
C LEU A 474 16.84 19.86 -28.26
N VAL A 475 17.10 21.07 -27.75
CA VAL A 475 16.45 22.30 -28.25
C VAL A 475 16.89 22.62 -29.69
N LEU A 476 18.19 22.58 -29.96
CA LEU A 476 18.74 22.90 -31.28
C LEU A 476 18.27 21.91 -32.35
N SER A 477 18.30 20.61 -32.05
CA SER A 477 17.85 19.59 -32.99
C SER A 477 16.35 19.72 -33.32
N GLN A 478 15.51 20.04 -32.34
CA GLN A 478 14.08 20.30 -32.57
C GLN A 478 13.87 21.53 -33.45
N LEU A 479 14.50 22.66 -33.12
CA LEU A 479 14.39 23.89 -33.94
C LEU A 479 14.86 23.65 -35.37
N LEU A 480 16.02 23.01 -35.56
CA LEU A 480 16.56 22.72 -36.88
C LEU A 480 15.65 21.79 -37.69
N LYS A 481 15.10 20.74 -37.06
CA LYS A 481 14.13 19.83 -37.69
C LYS A 481 12.91 20.59 -38.21
N HIS A 482 12.31 21.46 -37.39
CA HIS A 482 11.12 22.21 -37.78
C HIS A 482 11.41 23.26 -38.87
N THR A 483 12.57 23.92 -38.81
CA THR A 483 13.03 24.82 -39.88
C THR A 483 13.18 24.09 -41.21
N VAL A 484 13.77 22.88 -41.19
CA VAL A 484 13.91 22.05 -42.40
C VAL A 484 12.56 21.58 -42.94
N MET A 485 11.60 21.23 -42.07
CA MET A 485 10.25 20.86 -42.52
C MET A 485 9.55 22.01 -43.28
N VAL A 486 9.60 23.23 -42.75
CA VAL A 486 9.06 24.41 -43.46
C VAL A 486 9.82 24.66 -44.78
N ALA A 487 11.14 24.46 -44.79
CA ALA A 487 11.94 24.61 -45.99
C ALA A 487 11.60 23.60 -47.09
N ILE A 488 11.24 22.36 -46.73
CA ILE A 488 10.77 21.32 -47.67
C ILE A 488 9.50 21.80 -48.38
N ASP A 489 8.50 22.26 -47.62
CA ASP A 489 7.20 22.68 -48.17
C ASP A 489 7.33 23.98 -48.98
N TYR A 490 8.16 24.91 -48.53
CA TYR A 490 8.47 26.14 -49.27
C TYR A 490 9.23 25.85 -50.58
N CYS A 491 10.19 24.92 -50.56
CA CYS A 491 10.91 24.48 -51.76
C CYS A 491 9.94 23.91 -52.79
N LEU A 492 8.97 23.08 -52.35
CA LEU A 492 7.94 22.54 -53.22
C LEU A 492 7.01 23.63 -53.78
N ALA A 493 6.64 24.63 -52.98
CA ALA A 493 5.85 25.79 -53.42
C ALA A 493 6.54 26.53 -54.58
N ARG A 494 7.85 26.74 -54.47
CA ARG A 494 8.66 27.39 -55.53
C ARG A 494 8.88 26.49 -56.74
N TRP A 495 9.04 25.19 -56.53
CA TRP A 495 9.24 24.23 -57.61
C TRP A 495 8.00 24.11 -58.50
N THR A 496 6.82 23.97 -57.88
CA THR A 496 5.54 23.86 -58.59
C THR A 496 5.14 25.14 -59.32
N SER A 497 5.45 26.32 -58.75
CA SER A 497 5.17 27.59 -59.42
C SER A 497 6.12 27.87 -60.59
N ALA A 498 7.40 27.52 -60.47
CA ALA A 498 8.35 27.61 -61.58
C ALA A 498 7.99 26.66 -62.73
N ALA A 499 7.51 25.45 -62.41
CA ALA A 499 7.07 24.48 -63.42
C ALA A 499 5.87 24.99 -64.23
N ILE A 500 4.86 25.59 -63.58
CA ILE A 500 3.73 26.22 -64.29
C ILE A 500 4.17 27.44 -65.08
N SER A 501 4.92 28.35 -64.48
CA SER A 501 5.36 29.58 -65.18
C SER A 501 6.14 29.25 -66.45
N GLY A 502 7.00 28.23 -66.40
CA GLY A 502 7.74 27.74 -67.57
C GLY A 502 6.80 27.17 -68.65
N LYS A 503 5.76 26.43 -68.27
CA LYS A 503 4.75 25.91 -69.21
C LYS A 503 3.91 27.03 -69.84
N THR A 504 3.45 28.00 -69.06
CA THR A 504 2.65 29.14 -69.54
C THR A 504 3.45 30.06 -70.46
N GLU A 505 4.74 30.27 -70.19
CA GLU A 505 5.63 31.05 -71.06
C GLU A 505 5.95 30.33 -72.39
N LEU A 506 5.99 28.98 -72.36
CA LEU A 506 6.07 28.11 -73.55
C LEU A 506 4.77 28.09 -74.37
N GLU A 507 3.59 28.13 -73.75
CA GLU A 507 2.30 28.21 -74.44
C GLU A 507 2.07 29.59 -75.08
N LEU A 508 2.61 30.68 -74.51
CA LEU A 508 2.54 32.03 -75.10
C LEU A 508 3.47 32.24 -76.31
N ARG A 509 4.56 31.47 -76.41
CA ARG A 509 5.49 31.50 -77.54
C ARG A 509 5.21 30.28 -78.42
N ASN A 510 4.39 30.44 -79.47
CA ASN A 510 4.11 29.41 -80.50
C ASN A 510 5.40 28.87 -81.18
N CYS A 511 6.19 28.06 -80.49
CA CYS A 511 7.43 27.49 -80.95
C CYS A 511 7.31 25.97 -81.04
N SER A 512 7.59 25.41 -82.21
CA SER A 512 7.55 23.98 -82.55
C SER A 512 8.71 23.16 -81.95
N HIS A 513 9.54 23.75 -81.09
CA HIS A 513 10.64 23.06 -80.40
C HIS A 513 10.41 23.10 -78.88
N CYS A 514 9.85 22.01 -78.35
CA CYS A 514 9.57 21.86 -76.92
C CYS A 514 10.84 21.47 -76.15
N GLU A 515 11.57 22.44 -75.58
CA GLU A 515 12.44 22.14 -74.44
C GLU A 515 11.59 22.04 -73.18
N ASN A 516 11.47 20.82 -72.63
CA ASN A 516 10.75 20.58 -71.38
C ASN A 516 11.42 21.32 -70.22
N PHE A 517 10.63 21.86 -69.28
CA PHE A 517 11.14 22.49 -68.05
C PHE A 517 12.13 21.56 -67.33
N ASN A 518 13.31 22.06 -66.98
CA ASN A 518 14.33 21.24 -66.34
C ASN A 518 14.02 21.04 -64.84
N HIS A 519 13.39 19.91 -64.50
CA HIS A 519 13.07 19.53 -63.12
C HIS A 519 14.30 19.14 -62.27
N SER A 520 15.46 18.86 -62.90
CA SER A 520 16.66 18.33 -62.23
C SER A 520 17.20 19.17 -61.06
N PRO A 521 17.40 20.50 -61.17
CA PRO A 521 17.95 21.30 -60.06
C PRO A 521 17.01 21.37 -58.84
N TYR A 522 15.71 21.56 -59.05
CA TYR A 522 14.73 21.63 -57.97
C TYR A 522 14.54 20.27 -57.27
N SER A 523 14.47 19.19 -58.05
CA SER A 523 14.35 17.82 -57.52
C SER A 523 15.57 17.42 -56.68
N LYS A 524 16.78 17.84 -57.04
CA LYS A 524 18.00 17.60 -56.25
C LYS A 524 17.96 18.32 -54.90
N VAL A 525 17.63 19.61 -54.90
CA VAL A 525 17.52 20.40 -53.64
C VAL A 525 16.42 19.85 -52.74
N PHE A 526 15.26 19.52 -53.30
CA PHE A 526 14.15 18.92 -52.57
C PHE A 526 14.52 17.56 -51.95
N SER A 527 15.25 16.72 -52.69
CA SER A 527 15.72 15.42 -52.18
C SER A 527 16.72 15.58 -51.03
N ILE A 528 17.68 16.50 -51.15
CA ILE A 528 18.64 16.79 -50.08
C ILE A 528 17.93 17.29 -48.82
N LEU A 529 16.97 18.20 -48.96
CA LEU A 529 16.18 18.72 -47.85
C LEU A 529 15.35 17.61 -47.16
N CYS A 530 14.70 16.73 -47.93
CA CYS A 530 13.94 15.61 -47.37
C CYS A 530 14.85 14.61 -46.63
N CYS A 531 16.00 14.25 -47.20
CA CYS A 531 16.99 13.40 -46.53
C CYS A 531 17.49 14.04 -45.24
N LEU A 532 17.81 15.33 -45.25
CA LEU A 532 18.20 16.08 -44.06
C LEU A 532 17.08 16.09 -43.01
N GLY A 533 15.82 16.26 -43.44
CA GLY A 533 14.64 16.20 -42.57
C GLY A 533 14.52 14.85 -41.86
N ILE A 534 14.67 13.74 -42.59
CA ILE A 534 14.62 12.38 -42.02
C ILE A 534 15.75 12.16 -41.01
N VAL A 535 16.98 12.59 -41.31
CA VAL A 535 18.13 12.49 -40.39
C VAL A 535 17.89 13.31 -39.13
N LEU A 536 17.38 14.54 -39.25
CA LEU A 536 17.06 15.38 -38.10
C LEU A 536 15.92 14.80 -37.26
N CYS A 537 14.90 14.19 -37.88
CA CYS A 537 13.88 13.44 -37.16
C CYS A 537 14.51 12.35 -36.29
N LEU A 538 15.43 11.54 -36.83
CA LEU A 538 16.13 10.50 -36.08
C LEU A 538 16.93 11.08 -34.90
N VAL A 539 17.71 12.13 -35.15
CA VAL A 539 18.52 12.80 -34.11
C VAL A 539 17.63 13.32 -32.98
N THR A 540 16.50 13.96 -33.30
CA THR A 540 15.57 14.48 -32.28
C THR A 540 14.92 13.35 -31.46
N SER A 541 14.48 12.26 -32.10
CA SER A 541 13.86 11.13 -31.41
C SER A 541 14.84 10.43 -30.47
N ILE A 542 16.11 10.35 -30.82
CA ILE A 542 17.16 9.78 -29.95
C ILE A 542 17.47 10.76 -28.81
N ALA A 543 17.59 12.06 -29.10
CA ALA A 543 17.94 13.07 -28.09
C ALA A 543 16.90 13.16 -26.95
N VAL A 544 15.60 13.08 -27.27
CA VAL A 544 14.52 13.14 -26.25
C VAL A 544 14.54 11.91 -25.35
N GLU A 545 14.64 10.71 -25.94
CA GLU A 545 14.62 9.44 -25.20
C GLU A 545 15.87 9.28 -24.33
N TRP A 546 17.04 9.65 -24.85
CA TRP A 546 18.28 9.64 -24.09
C TRP A 546 18.24 10.64 -22.92
N THR A 547 17.59 11.79 -23.12
CA THR A 547 17.37 12.78 -22.07
C THR A 547 16.46 12.21 -20.97
N GLY A 548 15.33 11.60 -21.35
CA GLY A 548 14.41 10.94 -20.42
C GLY A 548 15.11 9.89 -19.56
N LEU A 549 15.79 8.93 -20.18
CA LEU A 549 16.47 7.83 -19.48
C LEU A 549 17.55 8.33 -18.51
N LYS A 550 18.33 9.34 -18.91
CA LYS A 550 19.36 9.92 -18.03
C LYS A 550 18.74 10.64 -16.83
N VAL A 551 17.63 11.35 -17.03
CA VAL A 551 16.90 12.04 -15.95
C VAL A 551 16.31 11.02 -14.98
N THR A 552 15.63 9.98 -15.48
CA THR A 552 15.06 8.90 -14.65
C THR A 552 16.14 8.27 -13.78
N LYS A 553 17.27 7.84 -14.39
CA LYS A 553 18.38 7.21 -13.65
C LYS A 553 18.91 8.12 -12.54
N LYS A 554 19.11 9.41 -12.83
CA LYS A 554 19.64 10.37 -11.84
C LYS A 554 18.64 10.64 -10.72
N LEU A 555 17.36 10.87 -11.04
CA LEU A 555 16.32 11.13 -10.04
C LEU A 555 16.06 9.90 -9.17
N HIS A 556 15.94 8.72 -9.76
CA HIS A 556 15.73 7.47 -9.01
C HIS A 556 16.89 7.18 -8.05
N SER A 557 18.14 7.25 -8.52
CA SER A 557 19.30 7.03 -7.66
C SER A 557 19.42 8.09 -6.55
N SER A 558 19.13 9.36 -6.85
CA SER A 558 19.14 10.42 -5.83
C SER A 558 18.04 10.20 -4.79
N LEU A 559 16.85 9.78 -5.22
CA LEU A 559 15.71 9.51 -4.35
C LEU A 559 15.99 8.32 -3.43
N LEU A 560 16.49 7.21 -3.99
CA LEU A 560 16.86 6.02 -3.24
C LEU A 560 17.93 6.34 -2.20
N ASN A 561 19.00 7.02 -2.60
CA ASN A 561 20.07 7.39 -1.67
C ASN A 561 19.57 8.32 -0.57
N LYS A 562 18.69 9.28 -0.89
CA LYS A 562 18.14 10.20 0.12
C LYS A 562 17.22 9.52 1.12
N ILE A 563 16.37 8.59 0.66
CA ILE A 563 15.41 7.89 1.52
C ILE A 563 16.13 6.85 2.40
N ILE A 564 17.12 6.12 1.87
CA ILE A 564 17.92 5.18 2.70
C ILE A 564 18.66 5.91 3.82
N LEU A 565 19.10 7.14 3.57
CA LEU A 565 19.79 7.98 4.55
C LEU A 565 18.83 8.83 5.39
N ALA A 566 17.50 8.72 5.20
CA ALA A 566 16.55 9.49 5.99
C ALA A 566 16.44 8.92 7.42
N PRO A 567 16.17 9.77 8.43
CA PRO A 567 16.06 9.34 9.82
C PRO A 567 14.81 8.48 10.06
N MET A 568 14.84 7.63 11.10
CA MET A 568 13.71 6.76 11.45
C MET A 568 12.41 7.54 11.65
N ARG A 569 12.50 8.74 12.24
CA ARG A 569 11.38 9.68 12.39
C ARG A 569 10.62 9.95 11.08
N PHE A 570 11.30 10.01 9.95
CA PHE A 570 10.65 10.21 8.66
C PHE A 570 9.71 9.04 8.31
N PHE A 571 10.10 7.81 8.64
CA PHE A 571 9.30 6.61 8.38
C PHE A 571 8.17 6.40 9.39
N GLU A 572 8.33 6.90 10.62
CA GLU A 572 7.25 6.90 11.62
C GLU A 572 6.16 7.93 11.29
N THR A 573 6.55 9.09 10.75
CA THR A 573 5.62 10.19 10.44
C THR A 573 5.01 10.08 9.05
N THR A 574 5.74 9.55 8.07
CA THR A 574 5.28 9.44 6.68
C THR A 574 4.74 8.05 6.41
N PRO A 575 3.46 7.90 6.00
CA PRO A 575 2.89 6.60 5.67
C PRO A 575 3.71 5.87 4.61
N LEU A 576 4.00 4.59 4.85
CA LEU A 576 4.79 3.75 3.94
C LEU A 576 4.18 3.71 2.52
N GLY A 577 2.85 3.65 2.42
CA GLY A 577 2.13 3.69 1.14
C GLY A 577 2.43 4.94 0.32
N SER A 578 2.62 6.10 0.97
CA SER A 578 3.00 7.34 0.27
C SER A 578 4.39 7.23 -0.35
N ILE A 579 5.37 6.70 0.40
CA ILE A 579 6.75 6.50 -0.07
C ILE A 579 6.77 5.51 -1.24
N LEU A 580 6.08 4.38 -1.10
CA LEU A 580 5.99 3.34 -2.14
C LEU A 580 5.33 3.87 -3.41
N ASN A 581 4.27 4.66 -3.28
CA ASN A 581 3.59 5.27 -4.42
C ASN A 581 4.52 6.24 -5.19
N ARG A 582 5.49 6.89 -4.51
CA ARG A 582 6.51 7.71 -5.20
C ARG A 582 7.48 6.86 -6.02
N PHE A 583 7.95 5.73 -5.47
CA PHE A 583 8.85 4.82 -6.20
C PHE A 583 8.16 4.06 -7.33
N SER A 584 6.85 3.81 -7.22
CA SER A 584 6.08 3.10 -8.23
C SER A 584 5.47 4.05 -9.26
N ALA A 585 4.39 4.76 -8.92
CA ALA A 585 3.60 5.53 -9.87
C ALA A 585 4.31 6.81 -10.37
N ASP A 586 4.93 7.58 -9.46
CA ASP A 586 5.60 8.83 -9.85
C ASP A 586 6.87 8.57 -10.66
N CYS A 587 7.68 7.56 -10.29
CA CYS A 587 8.81 7.13 -11.11
C CYS A 587 8.37 6.60 -12.48
N ASN A 588 7.29 5.80 -12.56
CA ASN A 588 6.75 5.34 -13.84
C ASN A 588 6.28 6.50 -14.73
N THR A 589 5.66 7.51 -14.14
CA THR A 589 5.24 8.74 -14.84
C THR A 589 6.44 9.47 -15.43
N ILE A 590 7.52 9.62 -14.66
CA ILE A 590 8.76 10.29 -15.10
C ILE A 590 9.47 9.50 -16.20
N ASP A 591 9.44 8.18 -16.12
CA ASP A 591 10.15 7.31 -17.07
C ASP A 591 9.42 7.16 -18.41
N GLN A 592 8.12 6.86 -18.38
CA GLN A 592 7.37 6.52 -19.59
C GLN A 592 6.58 7.68 -20.18
N HIS A 593 6.00 8.54 -19.33
CA HIS A 593 5.03 9.54 -19.78
C HIS A 593 5.69 10.88 -20.09
N ILE A 594 6.55 11.41 -19.20
CA ILE A 594 7.15 12.74 -19.39
C ILE A 594 7.96 12.84 -20.70
N PRO A 595 8.84 11.90 -21.09
CA PRO A 595 9.61 12.03 -22.33
C PRO A 595 8.72 12.08 -23.57
N ALA A 596 7.68 11.23 -23.63
CA ALA A 596 6.73 11.20 -24.72
C ALA A 596 5.89 12.49 -24.78
N THR A 597 5.38 12.96 -23.64
CA THR A 597 4.61 14.22 -23.56
C THR A 597 5.48 15.42 -23.91
N LEU A 598 6.73 15.47 -23.45
CA LEU A 598 7.69 16.54 -23.78
C LEU A 598 7.96 16.59 -25.28
N GLU A 599 8.13 15.43 -25.91
CA GLU A 599 8.29 15.33 -27.35
C GLU A 599 7.05 15.85 -28.09
N CYS A 600 5.87 15.34 -27.75
CA CYS A 600 4.59 15.75 -28.32
C CYS A 600 4.32 17.24 -28.13
N LEU A 601 4.58 17.77 -26.94
CA LEU A 601 4.46 19.19 -26.61
C LEU A 601 5.40 20.02 -27.48
N SER A 602 6.70 19.69 -27.50
CA SER A 602 7.69 20.40 -28.32
C SER A 602 7.32 20.38 -29.80
N ARG A 603 6.87 19.23 -30.32
CA ARG A 603 6.42 19.07 -31.71
C ARG A 603 5.19 19.93 -32.00
N SER A 604 4.16 19.86 -31.16
CA SER A 604 2.91 20.60 -31.36
C SER A 604 3.09 22.11 -31.27
N THR A 605 3.86 22.61 -30.30
CA THR A 605 4.19 24.03 -30.17
C THR A 605 4.97 24.54 -31.37
N LEU A 606 6.04 23.83 -31.79
CA LEU A 606 6.85 24.25 -32.92
C LEU A 606 6.08 24.16 -34.26
N LEU A 607 5.21 23.15 -34.45
CA LEU A 607 4.34 23.08 -35.61
C LEU A 607 3.33 24.24 -35.63
N CYS A 608 2.72 24.56 -34.50
CA CYS A 608 1.80 25.70 -34.39
C CYS A 608 2.50 27.02 -34.72
N VAL A 609 3.68 27.26 -34.15
CA VAL A 609 4.49 28.46 -34.42
C VAL A 609 4.90 28.51 -35.89
N SER A 610 5.34 27.38 -36.46
CA SER A 610 5.72 27.31 -37.88
C SER A 610 4.54 27.60 -38.81
N ALA A 611 3.34 27.10 -38.49
CA ALA A 611 2.14 27.33 -39.27
C ALA A 611 1.70 28.78 -39.25
N LEU A 612 1.66 29.39 -38.06
CA LEU A 612 1.35 30.81 -37.93
C LEU A 612 2.38 31.67 -38.67
N ALA A 613 3.68 31.34 -38.58
CA ALA A 613 4.72 32.06 -39.30
C ALA A 613 4.56 31.99 -40.82
N VAL A 614 4.24 30.81 -41.38
CA VAL A 614 3.99 30.63 -42.82
C VAL A 614 2.74 31.40 -43.26
N ILE A 615 1.64 31.34 -42.51
CA ILE A 615 0.40 32.07 -42.82
C ILE A 615 0.63 33.58 -42.77
N SER A 616 1.36 34.08 -41.76
CA SER A 616 1.72 35.50 -41.66
C SER A 616 2.65 35.95 -42.78
N TYR A 617 3.55 35.08 -43.26
CA TYR A 617 4.41 35.38 -44.40
C TYR A 617 3.61 35.49 -45.72
N VAL A 618 2.66 34.57 -45.95
CA VAL A 618 1.82 34.57 -47.16
C VAL A 618 0.76 35.69 -47.11
N THR A 619 0.18 35.93 -45.93
CA THR A 619 -0.89 36.91 -45.71
C THR A 619 -0.59 37.81 -44.49
N PRO A 620 0.17 38.90 -44.65
CA PRO A 620 0.54 39.76 -43.52
C PRO A 620 -0.66 40.35 -42.76
N MET A 621 -1.78 40.60 -43.45
CA MET A 621 -3.03 41.11 -42.84
C MET A 621 -3.64 40.15 -41.81
N PHE A 622 -3.29 38.86 -41.85
CA PHE A 622 -3.73 37.87 -40.87
C PHE A 622 -3.25 38.20 -39.44
N LEU A 623 -2.14 38.93 -39.27
CA LEU A 623 -1.62 39.31 -37.95
C LEU A 623 -2.63 40.14 -37.13
N ILE A 624 -3.48 40.93 -37.77
CA ILE A 624 -4.52 41.72 -37.10
C ILE A 624 -5.61 40.80 -36.54
N ALA A 625 -6.02 39.79 -37.32
CA ALA A 625 -7.01 38.79 -36.88
C ALA A 625 -6.45 37.84 -35.82
N LEU A 626 -5.13 37.61 -35.80
CA LEU A 626 -4.47 36.72 -34.84
C LEU A 626 -4.56 37.21 -33.39
N VAL A 627 -4.52 38.52 -33.15
CA VAL A 627 -4.53 39.09 -31.78
C VAL A 627 -5.80 38.72 -30.98
N PRO A 628 -7.04 38.99 -31.46
CA PRO A 628 -8.24 38.60 -30.73
C PRO A 628 -8.38 37.08 -30.60
N LEU A 629 -7.96 36.32 -31.61
CA LEU A 629 -7.95 34.85 -31.57
C LEU A 629 -7.01 34.31 -30.49
N ALA A 630 -5.80 34.88 -30.37
CA ALA A 630 -4.83 34.50 -29.34
C ALA A 630 -5.35 34.81 -27.93
N ILE A 631 -6.02 35.96 -27.75
CA ILE A 631 -6.65 36.31 -26.47
C ILE A 631 -7.73 35.30 -26.10
N MET A 632 -8.62 34.95 -27.03
CA MET A 632 -9.68 33.97 -26.77
C MET A 632 -9.11 32.57 -26.49
N CYS A 633 -8.11 32.12 -27.27
CA CYS A 633 -7.42 30.85 -27.05
C CYS A 633 -6.74 30.81 -25.68
N TYR A 634 -6.11 31.92 -25.25
CA TYR A 634 -5.50 32.03 -23.93
C TYR A 634 -6.53 31.88 -22.80
N PHE A 635 -7.71 32.50 -22.91
CA PHE A 635 -8.77 32.32 -21.92
C PHE A 635 -9.28 30.88 -21.87
N ILE A 636 -9.59 30.28 -23.02
CA ILE A 636 -10.04 28.87 -23.11
C ILE A 636 -8.99 27.94 -22.48
N GLN A 637 -7.72 28.12 -22.84
CA GLN A 637 -6.59 27.38 -22.28
C GLN A 637 -6.48 27.56 -20.77
N LYS A 638 -6.63 28.78 -20.27
CA LYS A 638 -6.55 29.09 -18.83
C LYS A 638 -7.67 28.38 -18.05
N TYR A 639 -8.92 28.49 -18.50
CA TYR A 639 -10.06 27.84 -17.84
C TYR A 639 -9.93 26.32 -17.86
N PHE A 640 -9.57 25.75 -19.01
CA PHE A 640 -9.38 24.30 -19.14
C PHE A 640 -8.30 23.78 -18.21
N ARG A 641 -7.13 24.44 -18.14
CA ARG A 641 -6.01 23.98 -17.32
C ARG A 641 -6.34 23.94 -15.83
N VAL A 642 -7.06 24.95 -15.33
CA VAL A 642 -7.48 24.99 -13.93
C VAL A 642 -8.46 23.84 -13.65
N ALA A 643 -9.50 23.68 -14.47
CA ALA A 643 -10.48 22.62 -14.29
C ALA A 643 -9.87 21.21 -14.44
N SER A 644 -9.07 20.98 -15.48
CA SER A 644 -8.43 19.69 -15.74
C SER A 644 -7.47 19.28 -14.62
N ARG A 645 -6.73 20.22 -14.03
CA ARG A 645 -5.84 19.93 -12.90
C ARG A 645 -6.63 19.50 -11.67
N ASP A 646 -7.67 20.25 -11.33
CA ASP A 646 -8.45 19.97 -10.11
C ASP A 646 -9.25 18.68 -10.26
N LEU A 647 -9.80 18.41 -11.45
CA LEU A 647 -10.46 17.14 -11.78
C LEU A 647 -9.48 15.96 -11.78
N GLN A 648 -8.27 16.12 -12.30
CA GLN A 648 -7.25 15.07 -12.23
C GLN A 648 -6.83 14.77 -10.80
N GLN A 649 -6.67 15.80 -9.96
CA GLN A 649 -6.36 15.60 -8.54
C GLN A 649 -7.49 14.89 -7.80
N LEU A 650 -8.74 15.21 -8.16
CA LEU A 650 -9.91 14.55 -7.62
C LEU A 650 -9.96 13.06 -8.03
N ASP A 651 -9.72 12.76 -9.31
CA ASP A 651 -9.61 11.40 -9.85
C ASP A 651 -8.52 10.61 -9.11
N ASP A 652 -7.30 11.15 -9.03
CA ASP A 652 -6.18 10.52 -8.31
C ASP A 652 -6.50 10.31 -6.80
N SER A 653 -7.18 11.26 -6.15
CA SER A 653 -7.51 11.18 -4.72
C SER A 653 -8.64 10.21 -4.39
N THR A 654 -9.58 10.01 -5.32
CA THR A 654 -10.72 9.11 -5.13
C THR A 654 -10.37 7.67 -5.47
N GLN A 655 -9.35 7.45 -6.33
CA GLN A 655 -8.83 6.13 -6.63
C GLN A 655 -8.13 5.45 -5.42
N LEU A 656 -7.46 6.23 -4.56
CA LEU A 656 -6.67 5.66 -3.45
C LEU A 656 -7.55 4.98 -2.37
N PRO A 657 -8.63 5.61 -1.85
CA PRO A 657 -9.57 4.95 -0.93
C PRO A 657 -10.19 3.67 -1.51
N LEU A 658 -10.49 3.66 -2.81
CA LEU A 658 -11.01 2.47 -3.49
C LEU A 658 -10.02 1.29 -3.37
N LEU A 659 -8.74 1.53 -3.66
CA LEU A 659 -7.69 0.51 -3.56
C LEU A 659 -7.43 0.10 -2.09
N SER A 660 -7.45 1.05 -1.15
CA SER A 660 -7.32 0.76 0.29
C SER A 660 -8.44 -0.15 0.76
N HIS A 661 -9.69 0.17 0.40
CA HIS A 661 -10.86 -0.63 0.74
C HIS A 661 -10.77 -2.06 0.19
N PHE A 662 -10.27 -2.24 -1.04
CA PHE A 662 -10.00 -3.58 -1.59
C PHE A 662 -8.96 -4.34 -0.77
N SER A 663 -7.84 -3.70 -0.43
CA SER A 663 -6.77 -4.30 0.39
C SER A 663 -7.30 -4.74 1.76
N GLU A 664 -8.02 -3.83 2.45
CA GLU A 664 -8.62 -4.07 3.76
C GLU A 664 -9.66 -5.21 3.73
N THR A 665 -10.46 -5.28 2.67
CA THR A 665 -11.45 -6.35 2.47
C THR A 665 -10.79 -7.72 2.29
N VAL A 666 -9.68 -7.79 1.56
CA VAL A 666 -8.95 -9.05 1.34
C VAL A 666 -8.26 -9.51 2.62
N GLU A 667 -7.63 -8.61 3.37
CA GLU A 667 -6.98 -8.94 4.65
C GLU A 667 -8.00 -9.39 5.72
N GLY A 668 -9.20 -8.81 5.73
CA GLY A 668 -10.25 -9.07 6.71
C GLY A 668 -11.35 -10.03 6.27
N LEU A 669 -11.17 -10.74 5.16
CA LEU A 669 -12.25 -11.46 4.47
C LEU A 669 -12.99 -12.46 5.37
N THR A 670 -12.26 -13.23 6.18
CA THR A 670 -12.82 -14.20 7.12
C THR A 670 -13.73 -13.54 8.16
N THR A 671 -13.34 -12.34 8.61
CA THR A 671 -14.10 -11.57 9.61
C THR A 671 -15.37 -11.00 9.00
N ILE A 672 -15.29 -10.44 7.79
CA ILE A 672 -16.46 -9.90 7.06
C ILE A 672 -17.51 -11.01 6.81
N ARG A 673 -17.06 -12.19 6.37
CA ARG A 673 -17.93 -13.37 6.15
C ARG A 673 -18.49 -13.93 7.45
N ALA A 674 -17.70 -13.96 8.53
CA ALA A 674 -18.18 -14.41 9.83
C ALA A 674 -19.35 -13.55 10.35
N PHE A 675 -19.23 -12.23 10.22
CA PHE A 675 -20.27 -11.26 10.59
C PHE A 675 -21.45 -11.18 9.62
N ARG A 676 -21.38 -11.80 8.43
CA ARG A 676 -22.38 -11.69 7.35
C ARG A 676 -22.62 -10.25 6.89
N TYR A 677 -21.56 -9.44 6.86
CA TYR A 677 -21.61 -8.03 6.49
C TYR A 677 -21.14 -7.78 5.04
N GLU A 678 -21.10 -8.81 4.20
CA GLU A 678 -20.63 -8.71 2.81
C GLU A 678 -21.45 -7.68 2.01
N ALA A 679 -22.76 -7.58 2.26
CA ALA A 679 -23.65 -6.65 1.57
C ALA A 679 -23.31 -5.18 1.85
N LYS A 680 -22.94 -4.83 3.09
CA LYS A 680 -22.55 -3.46 3.48
C LYS A 680 -21.22 -3.05 2.85
N PHE A 681 -20.21 -3.93 2.94
CA PHE A 681 -18.92 -3.72 2.27
C PHE A 681 -19.07 -3.61 0.75
N ARG A 682 -19.95 -4.41 0.14
CA ARG A 682 -20.28 -4.28 -1.28
C ARG A 682 -20.90 -2.93 -1.61
N GLN A 683 -21.79 -2.41 -0.77
CA GLN A 683 -22.38 -1.09 -0.98
C GLN A 683 -21.34 0.03 -0.86
N LYS A 684 -20.46 -0.01 0.14
CA LYS A 684 -19.35 0.95 0.27
C LYS A 684 -18.41 0.90 -0.94
N LEU A 685 -18.11 -0.30 -1.44
CA LEU A 685 -17.30 -0.45 -2.64
C LEU A 685 -17.95 0.21 -3.86
N LEU A 686 -19.27 0.07 -4.02
CA LEU A 686 -20.02 0.72 -5.09
C LEU A 686 -19.98 2.25 -4.94
N GLU A 687 -20.12 2.78 -3.72
CA GLU A 687 -20.04 4.22 -3.44
C GLU A 687 -18.66 4.82 -3.79
N TYR A 688 -17.57 4.15 -3.40
CA TYR A 688 -16.22 4.55 -3.79
C TYR A 688 -16.00 4.45 -5.30
N THR A 689 -16.54 3.41 -5.93
CA THR A 689 -16.48 3.23 -7.38
C THR A 689 -17.24 4.34 -8.10
N ASP A 690 -18.42 4.72 -7.62
CA ASP A 690 -19.23 5.79 -8.21
C ASP A 690 -18.55 7.16 -8.06
N SER A 691 -17.95 7.42 -6.89
CA SER A 691 -17.18 8.64 -6.61
C SER A 691 -15.93 8.76 -7.50
N ASN A 692 -15.22 7.65 -7.74
CA ASN A 692 -14.10 7.62 -8.68
C ASN A 692 -14.58 7.77 -10.14
N ASN A 693 -15.65 7.06 -10.51
CA ASN A 693 -16.22 7.14 -11.86
C ASN A 693 -16.73 8.54 -12.20
N ILE A 694 -17.40 9.23 -11.27
CA ILE A 694 -17.91 10.59 -11.53
C ILE A 694 -16.75 11.57 -11.74
N ALA A 695 -15.67 11.47 -10.96
CA ALA A 695 -14.46 12.29 -11.14
C ALA A 695 -13.84 12.04 -12.53
N SER A 696 -13.65 10.78 -12.90
CA SER A 696 -13.11 10.38 -14.20
C SER A 696 -14.00 10.81 -15.38
N LEU A 697 -15.33 10.72 -15.23
CA LEU A 697 -16.30 11.18 -16.22
C LEU A 697 -16.25 12.69 -16.41
N PHE A 698 -16.16 13.48 -15.33
CA PHE A 698 -16.01 14.93 -15.44
C PHE A 698 -14.69 15.33 -16.10
N LEU A 699 -13.59 14.64 -15.79
CA LEU A 699 -12.31 14.85 -16.46
C LEU A 699 -12.41 14.56 -17.97
N THR A 700 -13.08 13.47 -18.35
CA THR A 700 -13.34 13.12 -19.75
C THR A 700 -14.24 14.15 -20.43
N ALA A 701 -15.29 14.63 -19.76
CA ALA A 701 -16.19 15.66 -20.25
C ALA A 701 -15.47 17.00 -20.45
N ALA A 702 -14.58 17.39 -19.54
CA ALA A 702 -13.74 18.57 -19.69
C ALA A 702 -12.81 18.46 -20.91
N ASN A 703 -12.23 17.28 -21.14
CA ASN A 703 -11.41 17.00 -22.32
C ASN A 703 -12.21 17.08 -23.64
N ARG A 704 -13.48 16.65 -23.64
CA ARG A 704 -14.39 16.80 -24.79
C ARG A 704 -14.83 18.26 -24.97
N TRP A 705 -15.13 18.97 -23.89
CA TRP A 705 -15.47 20.38 -23.94
C TRP A 705 -14.35 21.20 -24.58
N LEU A 706 -13.09 20.94 -24.22
CA LEU A 706 -11.95 21.60 -24.86
C LEU A 706 -11.91 21.31 -26.36
N GLU A 707 -12.07 20.05 -26.79
CA GLU A 707 -12.09 19.72 -28.23
C GLU A 707 -13.18 20.50 -28.94
N VAL A 708 -14.40 20.50 -28.42
CA VAL A 708 -15.54 21.17 -29.05
C VAL A 708 -15.34 22.68 -29.08
N ARG A 709 -14.80 23.29 -28.02
CA ARG A 709 -14.57 24.74 -27.97
C ARG A 709 -13.38 25.20 -28.79
N MET A 710 -12.32 24.39 -28.86
CA MET A 710 -11.21 24.62 -29.78
C MET A 710 -11.67 24.43 -31.22
N ALA A 711 -12.52 23.43 -31.48
CA ALA A 711 -13.15 23.21 -32.78
C ALA A 711 -14.10 24.35 -33.18
N SER A 712 -14.91 24.89 -32.26
CA SER A 712 -15.80 26.03 -32.54
C SER A 712 -15.04 27.34 -32.75
N THR A 713 -14.02 27.59 -31.92
CA THR A 713 -13.04 28.67 -32.11
C THR A 713 -12.33 28.52 -33.46
N PHE A 714 -12.05 27.29 -33.83
CA PHE A 714 -11.43 26.94 -35.10
C PHE A 714 -12.37 27.18 -36.28
N PHE A 715 -13.63 26.78 -36.24
CA PHE A 715 -14.59 27.14 -37.30
C PHE A 715 -14.67 28.65 -37.48
N LEU A 716 -14.61 29.41 -36.39
CA LEU A 716 -14.54 30.87 -36.45
C LEU A 716 -13.21 31.35 -37.08
N CYS A 717 -12.08 30.71 -36.77
CA CYS A 717 -10.76 31.01 -37.32
C CYS A 717 -10.61 30.60 -38.79
N GLU A 718 -11.16 29.46 -39.21
CA GLU A 718 -11.22 29.04 -40.61
C GLU A 718 -12.15 29.95 -41.39
N TYR A 719 -13.27 30.37 -40.80
CA TYR A 719 -14.17 31.28 -41.46
C TYR A 719 -13.52 32.66 -41.62
N ILE A 720 -12.93 33.21 -40.55
CA ILE A 720 -12.18 34.48 -40.59
C ILE A 720 -10.95 34.35 -41.50
N GLY A 721 -10.23 33.24 -41.43
CA GLY A 721 -9.04 32.93 -42.22
C GLY A 721 -9.36 32.73 -43.69
N ALA A 722 -10.47 32.05 -44.03
CA ALA A 722 -10.99 31.92 -45.37
C ALA A 722 -11.50 33.25 -45.90
N CYS A 723 -12.13 34.09 -45.07
CA CYS A 723 -12.48 35.46 -45.43
C CYS A 723 -11.22 36.31 -45.67
N VAL A 724 -10.17 36.19 -44.85
CA VAL A 724 -8.90 36.90 -45.01
C VAL A 724 -8.13 36.40 -46.24
N VAL A 725 -8.11 35.09 -46.49
CA VAL A 725 -7.51 34.47 -47.69
C VAL A 725 -8.34 34.81 -48.93
N LEU A 726 -9.66 34.90 -48.85
CA LEU A 726 -10.53 35.36 -49.93
C LEU A 726 -10.28 36.85 -50.22
N ILE A 727 -10.17 37.70 -49.19
CA ILE A 727 -9.82 39.12 -49.34
C ILE A 727 -8.39 39.27 -49.86
N ALA A 728 -7.44 38.45 -49.40
CA ALA A 728 -6.05 38.41 -49.86
C ALA A 728 -5.95 37.85 -51.28
N ALA A 729 -6.78 36.89 -51.68
CA ALA A 729 -6.85 36.34 -53.03
C ALA A 729 -7.51 37.35 -53.97
N VAL A 730 -8.59 38.01 -53.57
CA VAL A 730 -9.23 39.10 -54.33
C VAL A 730 -8.25 40.26 -54.48
N THR A 731 -7.62 40.72 -53.39
CA THR A 731 -6.59 41.78 -53.47
C THR A 731 -5.33 41.31 -54.18
N SER A 732 -4.96 40.03 -54.16
CA SER A 732 -3.84 39.46 -54.94
C SER A 732 -4.20 39.29 -56.41
N ILE A 733 -5.46 39.06 -56.78
CA ILE A 733 -5.94 39.06 -58.17
C ILE A 733 -5.96 40.50 -58.69
N THR A 734 -6.44 41.45 -57.89
CA THR A 734 -6.38 42.89 -58.19
C THR A 734 -4.94 43.40 -58.22
N SER A 735 -4.06 42.89 -57.35
CA SER A 735 -2.64 43.20 -57.31
C SER A 735 -1.83 42.35 -58.29
N CYS A 736 -2.38 41.31 -58.93
CA CYS A 736 -1.72 40.56 -60.00
C CYS A 736 -1.57 41.42 -61.26
N LEU A 737 -2.41 42.45 -61.41
CA LEU A 737 -2.22 43.52 -62.37
C LEU A 737 -0.99 44.41 -62.07
N TYR A 738 -0.44 44.38 -60.85
CA TYR A 738 0.66 45.27 -60.43
C TYR A 738 1.84 44.60 -59.66
N SER A 739 1.76 43.33 -59.23
CA SER A 739 2.81 42.60 -58.48
C SER A 739 2.68 41.07 -58.59
N LYS A 740 3.81 40.37 -58.75
CA LYS A 740 3.90 38.91 -58.95
C LYS A 740 3.86 38.12 -57.62
N LEU A 741 2.68 37.72 -57.15
CA LEU A 741 2.56 36.67 -56.13
C LEU A 741 2.46 35.29 -56.81
N SER A 742 3.28 34.33 -56.36
CA SER A 742 3.36 32.98 -56.93
C SER A 742 2.20 32.10 -56.44
N SER A 743 1.45 31.47 -57.34
CA SER A 743 0.31 30.58 -57.05
C SER A 743 0.64 29.44 -56.07
N GLY A 744 1.89 28.96 -56.05
CA GLY A 744 2.36 27.96 -55.09
C GLY A 744 2.41 28.44 -53.63
N LEU A 745 2.62 29.74 -53.37
CA LEU A 745 2.65 30.28 -52.01
C LEU A 745 1.24 30.35 -51.40
N VAL A 746 0.22 30.61 -52.23
CA VAL A 746 -1.18 30.61 -51.81
C VAL A 746 -1.62 29.19 -51.42
N GLY A 747 -1.24 28.18 -52.22
CA GLY A 747 -1.48 26.77 -51.91
C GLY A 747 -0.82 26.37 -50.59
N LEU A 748 0.44 26.75 -50.36
CA LEU A 748 1.15 26.53 -49.11
C LEU A 748 0.41 27.16 -47.91
N GLY A 749 0.00 28.42 -48.00
CA GLY A 749 -0.75 29.11 -46.95
C GLY A 749 -2.06 28.41 -46.58
N LEU A 750 -2.81 27.92 -47.58
CA LEU A 750 -4.07 27.19 -47.36
C LEU A 750 -3.85 25.85 -46.63
N THR A 751 -2.84 25.07 -47.04
CA THR A 751 -2.55 23.78 -46.39
C THR A 751 -2.18 23.92 -44.91
N TYR A 752 -1.40 24.95 -44.57
CA TYR A 752 -1.03 25.23 -43.19
C TYR A 752 -2.20 25.82 -42.38
N ALA A 753 -3.09 26.60 -42.99
CA ALA A 753 -4.32 27.09 -42.37
C ALA A 753 -5.27 25.94 -41.96
N LEU A 754 -5.37 24.89 -42.76
CA LEU A 754 -6.16 23.69 -42.42
C LEU A 754 -5.58 22.91 -41.23
N MET A 755 -4.25 22.96 -41.03
CA MET A 755 -3.56 22.15 -40.01
C MET A 755 -3.37 22.86 -38.67
N VAL A 756 -3.37 24.21 -38.66
CA VAL A 756 -3.03 25.02 -37.48
C VAL A 756 -3.91 24.71 -36.26
N SER A 757 -5.17 24.35 -36.48
CA SER A 757 -6.13 24.04 -35.43
C SER A 757 -5.88 22.74 -34.71
N ASN A 758 -5.51 21.71 -35.48
CA ASN A 758 -5.07 20.45 -34.94
C ASN A 758 -3.83 20.70 -34.06
N TYR A 759 -2.86 21.47 -34.55
CA TYR A 759 -1.67 21.81 -33.77
C TYR A 759 -1.98 22.58 -32.49
N LEU A 760 -2.89 23.56 -32.54
CA LEU A 760 -3.29 24.34 -31.37
C LEU A 760 -4.03 23.47 -30.32
N ASN A 761 -4.91 22.56 -30.77
CA ASN A 761 -5.59 21.60 -29.88
C ASN A 761 -4.59 20.66 -29.21
N TRP A 762 -3.69 20.05 -30.00
CA TRP A 762 -2.62 19.19 -29.48
C TRP A 762 -1.69 19.95 -28.52
N MET A 763 -1.35 21.21 -28.81
CA MET A 763 -0.51 22.03 -27.94
C MET A 763 -1.15 22.26 -26.57
N VAL A 764 -2.43 22.67 -26.51
CA VAL A 764 -3.10 22.94 -25.23
C VAL A 764 -3.25 21.66 -24.40
N ARG A 765 -3.58 20.54 -25.03
CA ARG A 765 -3.70 19.23 -24.37
C ARG A 765 -2.37 18.74 -23.82
N ASN A 766 -1.34 18.68 -24.67
CA ASN A 766 -0.01 18.25 -24.26
C ASN A 766 0.58 19.16 -23.15
N LEU A 767 0.20 20.44 -23.13
CA LEU A 767 0.63 21.36 -22.06
C LEU A 767 -0.08 21.06 -20.73
N ALA A 768 -1.38 20.75 -20.75
CA ALA A 768 -2.11 20.33 -19.56
C ALA A 768 -1.57 18.99 -19.04
N ASP A 769 -1.34 18.01 -19.92
CA ASP A 769 -0.75 16.72 -19.57
C ASP A 769 0.65 16.89 -18.98
N MET A 770 1.48 17.77 -19.57
CA MET A 770 2.82 18.07 -19.04
C MET A 770 2.76 18.72 -17.65
N GLU A 771 1.79 19.62 -17.41
CA GLU A 771 1.60 20.26 -16.11
C GLU A 771 1.25 19.24 -15.02
N ILE A 772 0.33 18.31 -15.33
CA ILE A 772 -0.06 17.22 -14.44
C ILE A 772 1.14 16.31 -14.14
N GLN A 773 1.83 15.84 -15.19
CA GLN A 773 2.96 14.91 -15.05
C GLN A 773 4.16 15.54 -14.33
N LEU A 774 4.40 16.84 -14.51
CA LEU A 774 5.41 17.59 -13.72
C LEU A 774 5.08 17.64 -12.22
N GLY A 775 3.82 17.39 -11.84
CA GLY A 775 3.41 17.19 -10.46
C GLY A 775 4.17 16.04 -9.78
N ALA A 776 4.41 14.93 -10.49
CA ALA A 776 5.22 13.81 -10.00
C ALA A 776 6.66 14.25 -9.67
N VAL A 777 7.29 15.03 -10.56
CA VAL A 777 8.63 15.59 -10.33
C VAL A 777 8.64 16.54 -9.13
N LYS A 778 7.59 17.36 -8.96
CA LYS A 778 7.44 18.24 -7.80
C LYS A 778 7.39 17.45 -6.50
N ARG A 779 6.62 16.35 -6.45
CA ARG A 779 6.49 15.47 -5.27
C ARG A 779 7.80 14.76 -4.93
N ILE A 780 8.46 14.16 -5.92
CA ILE A 780 9.79 13.54 -5.72
C ILE A 780 10.81 14.56 -5.23
N ASN A 781 10.82 15.77 -5.82
CA ASN A 781 11.72 16.83 -5.37
C ASN A 781 11.34 17.38 -3.98
N GLY A 782 10.11 17.16 -3.50
CA GLY A 782 9.73 17.37 -2.10
C GLY A 782 10.47 16.40 -1.18
N LEU A 783 10.44 15.10 -1.50
CA LEU A 783 11.17 14.07 -0.76
C LEU A 783 12.69 14.22 -0.85
N LEU A 784 13.24 14.68 -1.98
CA LEU A 784 14.68 14.92 -2.10
C LEU A 784 15.21 16.03 -1.16
N LYS A 785 14.32 16.86 -0.62
CA LYS A 785 14.66 17.91 0.35
C LYS A 785 14.60 17.44 1.80
N THR A 786 14.19 16.20 2.07
CA THR A 786 14.23 15.67 3.44
C THR A 786 15.67 15.68 3.94
N GLU A 787 15.81 16.00 5.22
CA GLU A 787 17.09 16.00 5.90
C GLU A 787 17.59 14.56 5.98
N ALA A 788 18.83 14.33 5.54
CA ALA A 788 19.47 13.03 5.65
C ALA A 788 20.23 12.97 6.97
N GLU A 789 20.24 11.80 7.61
CA GLU A 789 21.12 11.52 8.74
C GLU A 789 22.56 11.76 8.33
N ASN A 790 23.34 12.39 9.21
CA ASN A 790 24.75 12.59 8.98
C ASN A 790 25.54 11.31 9.33
N TYR A 791 25.91 10.55 8.30
CA TYR A 791 26.75 9.36 8.45
C TYR A 791 28.24 9.71 8.63
N GLU A 792 28.65 10.92 8.27
CA GLU A 792 30.03 11.38 8.45
C GLU A 792 30.27 11.74 9.91
N GLY A 793 31.13 10.98 10.56
CA GLY A 793 31.59 11.26 11.92
C GLY A 793 32.62 12.38 11.95
N LEU A 794 32.77 13.02 13.11
CA LEU A 794 33.83 13.99 13.36
C LEU A 794 35.22 13.32 13.45
N LEU A 795 35.25 12.03 13.78
CA LEU A 795 36.45 11.21 13.82
C LEU A 795 36.67 10.47 12.49
N SER A 796 37.91 10.53 11.99
CA SER A 796 38.34 9.76 10.82
C SER A 796 38.47 8.27 11.18
N SER A 797 38.23 7.37 10.23
CA SER A 797 38.32 5.91 10.44
C SER A 797 39.70 5.44 10.92
N SER A 798 40.76 6.21 10.66
CA SER A 798 42.13 5.97 11.15
C SER A 798 42.32 6.25 12.64
N GLN A 799 41.48 7.07 13.26
CA GLN A 799 41.55 7.40 14.69
C GLN A 799 40.77 6.40 15.56
N ILE A 800 39.96 5.53 14.94
CA ILE A 800 39.15 4.53 15.63
C ILE A 800 39.94 3.22 15.64
N PRO A 801 40.17 2.59 16.81
CA PRO A 801 40.81 1.29 16.87
C PRO A 801 40.02 0.25 16.04
N GLN A 802 40.71 -0.59 15.25
CA GLN A 802 40.02 -1.57 14.39
C GLN A 802 39.19 -2.61 15.18
N ASN A 803 39.56 -2.86 16.43
CA ASN A 803 38.87 -3.79 17.33
C ASN A 803 37.83 -3.10 18.22
N TRP A 804 37.57 -1.81 18.04
CA TRP A 804 36.58 -1.10 18.85
C TRP A 804 35.15 -1.60 18.55
N PRO A 805 34.30 -1.84 19.56
CA PRO A 805 34.59 -1.85 21.00
C PRO A 805 35.29 -3.16 21.43
N ASP A 806 36.35 -3.04 22.22
CA ASP A 806 37.20 -4.15 22.68
C ASP A 806 36.71 -4.71 24.03
N ARG A 807 36.35 -3.83 24.97
CA ARG A 807 35.91 -4.22 26.32
C ARG A 807 34.38 -4.17 26.46
N GLY A 808 33.72 -3.26 25.74
CA GLY A 808 32.29 -3.07 25.83
C GLY A 808 31.84 -2.36 27.11
N GLU A 809 32.66 -1.44 27.63
CA GLU A 809 32.28 -0.54 28.72
C GLU A 809 31.35 0.56 28.20
N ILE A 810 30.25 0.84 28.90
CA ILE A 810 29.27 1.86 28.51
C ILE A 810 29.08 2.84 29.66
N GLN A 811 29.34 4.12 29.43
CA GLN A 811 29.11 5.20 30.38
C GLN A 811 28.09 6.20 29.84
N ILE A 812 27.03 6.44 30.61
CA ILE A 812 25.95 7.37 30.24
C ILE A 812 25.99 8.54 31.20
N GLN A 813 26.19 9.75 30.66
CA GLN A 813 26.36 10.98 31.43
C GLN A 813 25.26 11.99 31.08
N ASN A 814 24.38 12.23 32.04
CA ASN A 814 23.28 13.20 32.03
C ASN A 814 22.46 13.20 30.73
N LEU A 815 22.12 12.02 30.24
CA LEU A 815 21.49 11.82 28.94
C LEU A 815 20.03 12.29 28.96
N SER A 816 19.69 13.21 28.05
CA SER A 816 18.31 13.58 27.74
C SER A 816 18.03 13.45 26.25
N VAL A 817 16.89 12.85 25.92
CA VAL A 817 16.54 12.42 24.56
C VAL A 817 15.13 12.86 24.19
N ARG A 818 14.93 13.29 22.94
CA ARG A 818 13.62 13.67 22.40
C ARG A 818 13.46 13.20 20.95
N TYR A 819 12.24 12.82 20.55
CA TYR A 819 11.92 12.46 19.17
C TYR A 819 11.82 13.66 18.23
N ASP A 820 11.40 14.82 18.77
CA ASP A 820 11.27 16.07 18.03
C ASP A 820 11.76 17.24 18.88
N SER A 821 12.29 18.28 18.25
CA SER A 821 12.66 19.53 18.90
C SER A 821 11.49 20.20 19.60
N ASN A 822 10.28 20.00 19.05
CA ASN A 822 9.04 20.61 19.53
C ASN A 822 8.34 19.76 20.61
N LEU A 823 8.77 18.51 20.82
CA LEU A 823 8.18 17.60 21.80
C LEU A 823 8.94 17.60 23.12
N LYS A 824 8.25 17.20 24.19
CA LYS A 824 8.83 17.06 25.53
C LYS A 824 9.90 15.96 25.55
N PRO A 825 10.97 16.10 26.36
CA PRO A 825 11.99 15.05 26.52
C PRO A 825 11.39 13.75 27.05
N VAL A 826 11.73 12.64 26.40
CA VAL A 826 11.31 11.28 26.79
C VAL A 826 12.23 10.71 27.86
N LEU A 827 13.54 10.94 27.74
CA LEU A 827 14.53 10.62 28.77
C LEU A 827 15.05 11.92 29.36
N LYS A 828 15.25 11.94 30.69
CA LYS A 828 15.64 13.14 31.43
C LYS A 828 16.79 12.82 32.39
N HIS A 829 17.94 13.45 32.17
CA HIS A 829 19.07 13.43 33.10
C HIS A 829 19.51 12.01 33.52
N VAL A 830 19.54 11.08 32.57
CA VAL A 830 19.82 9.67 32.84
C VAL A 830 21.33 9.46 33.02
N ASN A 831 21.72 8.80 34.13
CA ASN A 831 23.10 8.45 34.45
C ASN A 831 23.20 6.95 34.76
N ALA A 832 24.13 6.26 34.09
CA ALA A 832 24.39 4.82 34.33
C ALA A 832 25.82 4.45 33.92
N HIS A 833 26.40 3.42 34.56
CA HIS A 833 27.75 2.95 34.28
C HIS A 833 27.81 1.42 34.22
N ILE A 834 27.97 0.89 33.01
CA ILE A 834 28.01 -0.55 32.73
C ILE A 834 29.46 -0.97 32.55
N SER A 835 29.91 -1.91 33.38
CA SER A 835 31.27 -2.46 33.29
C SER A 835 31.37 -3.52 32.16
N PRO A 836 32.58 -3.75 31.63
CA PRO A 836 32.83 -4.78 30.61
C PRO A 836 32.28 -6.16 30.98
N GLY A 837 31.57 -6.82 30.05
CA GLY A 837 31.09 -8.19 30.21
C GLY A 837 29.91 -8.36 31.18
N GLN A 838 29.38 -7.27 31.75
CA GLN A 838 28.20 -7.32 32.61
C GLN A 838 26.93 -7.57 31.80
N LYS A 839 26.01 -8.34 32.39
CA LYS A 839 24.65 -8.55 31.91
C LYS A 839 23.71 -7.64 32.69
N ILE A 840 22.99 -6.78 31.98
CA ILE A 840 22.13 -5.76 32.58
C ILE A 840 20.69 -6.01 32.16
N GLY A 841 19.80 -6.03 33.14
CA GLY A 841 18.37 -6.03 32.89
C GLY A 841 17.75 -4.65 33.03
N ILE A 842 16.90 -4.27 32.10
CA ILE A 842 16.14 -3.01 32.16
C ILE A 842 14.66 -3.37 32.24
N CYS A 843 14.00 -2.94 33.31
CA CYS A 843 12.58 -3.17 33.54
C CYS A 843 11.83 -1.86 33.81
N GLY A 844 10.52 -1.89 33.58
CA GLY A 844 9.63 -0.76 33.81
C GLY A 844 8.34 -0.89 33.00
N ARG A 845 7.31 -0.13 33.38
CA ARG A 845 6.00 -0.17 32.71
C ARG A 845 6.10 0.26 31.23
N THR A 846 5.12 -0.13 30.44
CA THR A 846 4.94 0.36 29.07
C THR A 846 4.89 1.90 29.07
N GLY A 847 5.60 2.54 28.15
CA GLY A 847 5.73 4.00 28.09
C GLY A 847 6.74 4.62 29.08
N SER A 848 7.54 3.84 29.82
CA SER A 848 8.54 4.39 30.74
C SER A 848 9.83 4.92 30.09
N GLY A 849 10.02 4.66 28.78
CA GLY A 849 11.20 5.10 28.01
C GLY A 849 12.23 3.99 27.69
N LYS A 850 11.93 2.70 27.95
CA LYS A 850 12.86 1.57 27.73
C LYS A 850 13.35 1.44 26.28
N SER A 851 12.43 1.36 25.32
CA SER A 851 12.80 1.25 23.90
C SER A 851 13.48 2.52 23.39
N SER A 852 13.05 3.70 23.86
CA SER A 852 13.75 4.97 23.57
C SER A 852 15.20 4.97 24.08
N PHE A 853 15.46 4.32 25.22
CA PHE A 853 16.81 4.14 25.76
C PHE A 853 17.64 3.16 24.91
N SER A 854 17.04 2.08 24.40
CA SER A 854 17.67 1.18 23.41
C SER A 854 18.08 1.92 22.13
N LEU A 855 17.15 2.69 21.55
CA LEU A 855 17.36 3.44 20.30
C LEU A 855 18.42 4.55 20.44
N ALA A 856 18.63 5.07 21.65
CA ALA A 856 19.67 6.05 21.93
C ALA A 856 21.09 5.47 21.70
N PHE A 857 21.33 4.18 21.98
CA PHE A 857 22.62 3.54 21.71
C PHE A 857 22.98 3.52 20.22
N PHE A 858 21.98 3.42 19.34
CA PHE A 858 22.16 3.41 17.88
C PHE A 858 22.13 4.81 17.26
N ARG A 859 22.00 5.86 18.08
CA ARG A 859 21.79 7.25 17.64
C ARG A 859 20.65 7.36 16.63
N MET A 860 19.52 6.69 16.90
CA MET A 860 18.29 6.79 16.10
C MET A 860 17.36 7.89 16.60
N VAL A 861 17.55 8.35 17.84
CA VAL A 861 16.80 9.43 18.48
C VAL A 861 17.77 10.57 18.82
N ASP A 862 17.29 11.81 18.79
CA ASP A 862 18.12 12.99 18.97
C ASP A 862 18.48 13.22 20.45
N THR A 863 19.79 13.30 20.72
CA THR A 863 20.37 13.55 22.04
C THR A 863 20.71 15.04 22.14
N PHE A 864 19.89 15.82 22.83
CA PHE A 864 20.08 17.27 22.93
C PHE A 864 20.91 17.68 24.16
N GLU A 865 20.93 16.86 25.21
CA GLU A 865 21.76 17.05 26.41
C GLU A 865 22.41 15.72 26.84
N GLY A 866 23.60 15.82 27.41
CA GLY A 866 24.39 14.66 27.86
C GLY A 866 25.17 13.98 26.74
N ARG A 867 25.75 12.81 27.06
CA ARG A 867 26.55 12.00 26.12
C ARG A 867 26.61 10.53 26.53
N ILE A 868 26.80 9.67 25.54
CA ILE A 868 27.03 8.23 25.72
C ILE A 868 28.47 7.92 25.27
N ILE A 869 29.24 7.30 26.16
CA ILE A 869 30.65 6.97 25.94
C ILE A 869 30.79 5.45 25.93
N ILE A 870 31.38 4.89 24.88
CA ILE A 870 31.66 3.45 24.76
C ILE A 870 33.18 3.26 24.62
N ASP A 871 33.78 2.47 25.52
CA ASP A 871 35.23 2.27 25.63
C ASP A 871 36.05 3.58 25.60
N GLY A 872 35.56 4.61 26.30
CA GLY A 872 36.19 5.94 26.38
C GLY A 872 35.97 6.86 25.18
N ILE A 873 35.26 6.40 24.13
CA ILE A 873 34.94 7.21 22.95
C ILE A 873 33.47 7.64 22.98
N ASP A 874 33.24 8.94 22.80
CA ASP A 874 31.91 9.52 22.65
C ASP A 874 31.27 9.11 21.31
N ILE A 875 30.12 8.45 21.36
CA ILE A 875 29.45 7.92 20.17
C ILE A 875 28.95 9.02 19.23
N ALA A 876 28.75 10.25 19.73
CA ALA A 876 28.34 11.40 18.92
C ALA A 876 29.38 11.74 17.84
N LYS A 877 30.66 11.44 18.11
CA LYS A 877 31.79 11.76 17.22
C LYS A 877 32.08 10.66 16.21
N LEU A 878 31.55 9.46 16.40
CA LEU A 878 31.79 8.31 15.55
C LEU A 878 30.95 8.34 14.26
N PRO A 879 31.48 7.82 13.14
CA PRO A 879 30.68 7.52 11.96
C PRO A 879 29.58 6.50 12.29
N LEU A 880 28.34 6.79 11.90
CA LEU A 880 27.17 5.95 12.22
C LEU A 880 27.30 4.53 11.67
N GLN A 881 27.91 4.37 10.48
CA GLN A 881 28.11 3.06 9.88
C GLN A 881 29.02 2.17 10.74
N THR A 882 30.11 2.74 11.28
CA THR A 882 31.01 2.02 12.19
C THR A 882 30.28 1.64 13.48
N LEU A 883 29.59 2.60 14.12
CA LEU A 883 28.83 2.36 15.35
C LEU A 883 27.79 1.24 15.18
N ARG A 884 26.89 1.36 14.20
CA ARG A 884 25.78 0.42 13.98
C ARG A 884 26.25 -0.96 13.49
N SER A 885 27.42 -1.05 12.84
CA SER A 885 27.99 -2.35 12.42
C SER A 885 28.57 -3.16 13.58
N ARG A 886 28.96 -2.50 14.69
CA ARG A 886 29.63 -3.13 15.84
C ARG A 886 28.69 -3.46 17.00
N LEU A 887 27.45 -3.00 16.94
CA LEU A 887 26.39 -3.31 17.89
C LEU A 887 25.37 -4.27 17.24
N SER A 888 24.84 -5.20 18.03
CA SER A 888 23.75 -6.09 17.57
C SER A 888 22.51 -5.89 18.43
N ILE A 889 21.33 -5.93 17.79
CA ILE A 889 20.03 -5.83 18.45
C ILE A 889 19.10 -6.98 18.03
N ILE A 890 18.32 -7.50 18.97
CA ILE A 890 17.12 -8.29 18.70
C ILE A 890 15.90 -7.44 19.06
N LEU A 891 15.01 -7.26 18.09
CA LEU A 891 13.76 -6.53 18.25
C LEU A 891 12.63 -7.45 18.72
N GLN A 892 11.59 -6.87 19.30
CA GLN A 892 10.35 -7.54 19.70
C GLN A 892 9.70 -8.30 18.53
N ASP A 893 9.61 -7.65 17.37
CA ASP A 893 9.08 -8.24 16.13
C ASP A 893 10.23 -8.62 15.18
N PRO A 894 10.60 -9.91 15.07
CA PRO A 894 11.70 -10.34 14.21
C PRO A 894 11.30 -10.33 12.73
N ILE A 895 11.99 -9.50 11.93
CA ILE A 895 11.77 -9.42 10.48
C ILE A 895 12.88 -10.15 9.72
N LEU A 896 12.49 -11.04 8.81
CA LEU A 896 13.36 -11.66 7.82
C LEU A 896 13.07 -11.07 6.43
N PHE A 897 14.12 -10.80 5.66
CA PHE A 897 13.99 -10.31 4.30
C PHE A 897 13.73 -11.47 3.35
N SER A 898 12.96 -11.22 2.28
CA SER A 898 12.79 -12.18 1.19
C SER A 898 14.14 -12.45 0.52
N GLY A 899 14.49 -13.74 0.35
CA GLY A 899 15.81 -14.16 -0.15
C GLY A 899 16.22 -15.50 0.44
N THR A 900 17.52 -15.82 0.42
CA THR A 900 18.01 -17.08 1.03
C THR A 900 18.24 -16.93 2.54
N ILE A 901 18.26 -18.05 3.27
CA ILE A 901 18.69 -18.06 4.67
C ILE A 901 20.12 -17.49 4.78
N ARG A 902 21.01 -17.87 3.85
CA ARG A 902 22.37 -17.32 3.75
C ARG A 902 22.37 -15.79 3.65
N PHE A 903 21.57 -15.20 2.77
CA PHE A 903 21.46 -13.74 2.62
C PHE A 903 20.96 -13.06 3.90
N ASN A 904 20.03 -13.70 4.60
CA ASN A 904 19.51 -13.18 5.86
C ASN A 904 20.54 -13.24 7.00
N LEU A 905 21.41 -14.25 7.05
CA LEU A 905 22.46 -14.38 8.06
C LEU A 905 23.68 -13.49 7.76
N ASP A 906 24.13 -13.48 6.50
CA ASP A 906 25.29 -12.73 6.02
C ASP A 906 25.03 -12.12 4.63
N PRO A 907 24.46 -10.91 4.58
CA PRO A 907 24.18 -10.23 3.31
C PRO A 907 25.46 -9.80 2.57
N GLU A 908 26.59 -9.63 3.26
CA GLU A 908 27.86 -9.19 2.68
C GLU A 908 28.72 -10.36 2.17
N LYS A 909 28.34 -11.61 2.48
CA LYS A 909 29.06 -12.85 2.13
C LYS A 909 30.51 -12.86 2.60
N LYS A 910 30.76 -12.36 3.82
CA LYS A 910 32.09 -12.37 4.47
C LYS A 910 32.40 -13.69 5.18
N CYS A 911 31.39 -14.43 5.60
CA CYS A 911 31.52 -15.62 6.44
C CYS A 911 31.53 -16.91 5.61
N THR A 912 32.21 -17.94 6.12
CA THR A 912 32.18 -19.28 5.52
C THR A 912 30.92 -20.04 5.91
N ASP A 913 30.50 -21.00 5.07
CA ASP A 913 29.34 -21.85 5.38
C ASP A 913 29.50 -22.61 6.70
N SER A 914 30.72 -22.96 7.09
CA SER A 914 30.99 -23.60 8.38
C SER A 914 30.56 -22.71 9.56
N MET A 915 30.85 -21.41 9.48
CA MET A 915 30.49 -20.43 10.50
C MET A 915 28.98 -20.19 10.55
N LEU A 916 28.31 -20.23 9.39
CA LEU A 916 26.85 -20.14 9.32
C LEU A 916 26.18 -21.37 9.96
N TRP A 917 26.71 -22.57 9.69
CA TRP A 917 26.22 -23.80 10.33
C TRP A 917 26.48 -23.84 11.83
N GLU A 918 27.62 -23.33 12.29
CA GLU A 918 27.94 -23.16 13.71
C GLU A 918 26.96 -22.19 14.38
N ALA A 919 26.70 -21.03 13.75
CA ALA A 919 25.71 -20.08 14.26
C ALA A 919 24.30 -20.68 14.37
N LEU A 920 23.88 -21.48 13.37
CA LEU A 920 22.61 -22.20 13.39
C LEU A 920 22.57 -23.34 14.41
N GLU A 921 23.71 -23.95 14.72
CA GLU A 921 23.84 -24.97 15.77
C GLU A 921 23.66 -24.37 17.16
N ILE A 922 24.35 -23.24 17.41
CA ILE A 922 24.23 -22.48 18.64
C ILE A 922 22.79 -21.99 18.83
N ALA A 923 22.16 -21.48 17.78
CA ALA A 923 20.75 -21.06 17.80
C ALA A 923 19.75 -22.24 17.79
N GLN A 924 20.19 -23.50 17.82
CA GLN A 924 19.35 -24.70 17.79
C GLN A 924 18.44 -24.84 16.54
N LEU A 925 18.78 -24.15 15.44
CA LEU A 925 18.04 -24.19 14.17
C LEU A 925 18.62 -25.17 13.14
N LYS A 926 19.78 -25.79 13.42
CA LYS A 926 20.48 -26.69 12.50
C LYS A 926 19.60 -27.81 11.94
N HIS A 927 18.77 -28.44 12.77
CA HIS A 927 17.87 -29.52 12.34
C HIS A 927 16.76 -29.02 11.42
N VAL A 928 16.16 -27.87 11.75
CA VAL A 928 15.11 -27.23 10.95
C VAL A 928 15.64 -26.87 9.56
N VAL A 929 16.81 -26.23 9.50
CA VAL A 929 17.42 -25.82 8.23
C VAL A 929 17.87 -27.02 7.40
N LYS A 930 18.38 -28.09 8.04
CA LYS A 930 18.72 -29.34 7.32
C LYS A 930 17.52 -30.07 6.74
N ALA A 931 16.35 -29.96 7.38
CA ALA A 931 15.12 -30.58 6.90
C ALA A 931 14.53 -29.85 5.67
N LEU A 932 14.87 -28.57 5.49
CA LEU A 932 14.39 -27.79 4.35
C LEU A 932 15.11 -28.16 3.04
N PRO A 933 14.38 -28.24 1.92
CA PRO A 933 14.99 -28.41 0.61
C PRO A 933 15.89 -27.19 0.30
N GLY A 934 17.19 -27.43 0.10
CA GLY A 934 18.18 -26.39 -0.19
C GLY A 934 19.01 -25.90 1.01
N GLY A 935 18.70 -26.33 2.25
CA GLY A 935 19.52 -25.99 3.42
C GLY A 935 19.70 -24.47 3.61
N LEU A 936 20.95 -23.99 3.56
CA LEU A 936 21.28 -22.56 3.66
C LEU A 936 20.75 -21.71 2.49
N ASP A 937 20.49 -22.33 1.34
CA ASP A 937 19.98 -21.67 0.14
C ASP A 937 18.45 -21.79 0.02
N ALA A 938 17.77 -22.30 1.05
CA ALA A 938 16.32 -22.29 1.12
C ALA A 938 15.78 -20.84 1.11
N ILE A 939 14.65 -20.65 0.43
CA ILE A 939 14.01 -19.34 0.25
C ILE A 939 13.18 -19.01 1.48
N VAL A 940 13.45 -17.84 2.06
CA VAL A 940 12.64 -17.16 3.06
C VAL A 940 11.65 -16.27 2.33
N THR A 941 10.35 -16.45 2.59
CA THR A 941 9.26 -15.61 2.09
C THR A 941 9.22 -14.25 2.80
N GLU A 942 8.45 -13.30 2.28
CA GLU A 942 8.34 -11.96 2.85
C GLU A 942 7.98 -12.01 4.35
N GLY A 943 8.72 -11.26 5.17
CA GLY A 943 8.54 -11.24 6.62
C GLY A 943 8.86 -12.56 7.34
N GLY A 944 9.32 -13.59 6.64
CA GLY A 944 9.63 -14.90 7.19
C GLY A 944 8.40 -15.75 7.52
N GLU A 945 7.28 -15.60 6.79
CA GLU A 945 6.02 -16.32 7.04
C GLU A 945 6.17 -17.84 7.12
N ASN A 946 7.15 -18.42 6.42
CA ASN A 946 7.46 -19.85 6.45
C ASN A 946 7.95 -20.36 7.82
N PHE A 947 8.29 -19.47 8.76
CA PHE A 947 8.85 -19.81 10.06
C PHE A 947 7.95 -19.31 11.19
N SER A 948 7.94 -20.05 12.30
CA SER A 948 7.27 -19.62 13.53
C SER A 948 7.96 -18.39 14.13
N GLN A 949 7.24 -17.62 14.96
CA GLN A 949 7.78 -16.42 15.59
C GLN A 949 9.05 -16.73 16.42
N GLY A 950 9.04 -17.82 17.21
CA GLY A 950 10.22 -18.28 17.95
C GLY A 950 11.40 -18.63 17.03
N GLN A 951 11.15 -19.30 15.89
CA GLN A 951 12.21 -19.59 14.92
C GLN A 951 12.80 -18.32 14.30
N ARG A 952 11.96 -17.32 13.97
CA ARG A 952 12.44 -16.02 13.45
C ARG A 952 13.35 -15.32 14.46
N GLN A 953 13.04 -15.40 15.74
CA GLN A 953 13.90 -14.84 16.79
C GLN A 953 15.23 -15.59 16.92
N LEU A 954 15.21 -16.92 16.85
CA LEU A 954 16.45 -17.71 16.83
C LEU A 954 17.31 -17.39 15.60
N PHE A 955 16.71 -17.05 14.45
CA PHE A 955 17.46 -16.53 13.30
C PHE A 955 18.11 -15.17 13.59
N CYS A 956 17.41 -14.27 14.30
CA CYS A 956 18.00 -13.00 14.76
C CYS A 956 19.17 -13.22 15.72
N LEU A 957 19.08 -14.22 16.59
CA LEU A 957 20.17 -14.62 17.48
C LEU A 957 21.38 -15.16 16.69
N ALA A 958 21.14 -16.01 15.68
CA ALA A 958 22.19 -16.48 14.78
C ALA A 958 22.87 -15.31 14.04
N ARG A 959 22.11 -14.31 13.56
CA ARG A 959 22.65 -13.08 12.94
C ARG A 959 23.58 -12.32 13.90
N ALA A 960 23.17 -12.17 15.16
CA ALA A 960 23.99 -11.48 16.17
C ALA A 960 25.30 -12.23 16.45
N PHE A 961 25.26 -13.57 16.46
CA PHE A 961 26.46 -14.39 16.63
C PHE A 961 27.44 -14.24 15.47
N VAL A 962 26.94 -14.29 14.22
CA VAL A 962 27.76 -14.14 13.00
C VAL A 962 28.52 -12.82 12.98
N ARG A 963 27.91 -11.73 13.48
CA ARG A 963 28.54 -10.40 13.52
C ARG A 963 29.65 -10.24 14.57
N LYS A 964 29.81 -11.17 15.51
CA LYS A 964 30.84 -11.12 16.58
C LYS A 964 30.89 -9.77 17.32
N THR A 965 29.74 -9.22 17.70
CA THR A 965 29.66 -7.92 18.40
C THR A 965 29.94 -8.07 19.89
N SER A 966 30.66 -7.11 20.48
CA SER A 966 31.01 -7.06 21.92
C SER A 966 29.87 -6.54 22.81
N ILE A 967 28.97 -5.74 22.24
CA ILE A 967 27.75 -5.27 22.91
C ILE A 967 26.53 -5.83 22.18
N PHE A 968 25.61 -6.40 22.95
CA PHE A 968 24.41 -7.05 22.46
C PHE A 968 23.17 -6.52 23.21
N ILE A 969 22.16 -6.08 22.47
CA ILE A 969 20.94 -5.49 23.02
C ILE A 969 19.74 -6.38 22.66
N MET A 970 18.93 -6.74 23.65
CA MET A 970 17.70 -7.50 23.47
C MET A 970 16.51 -6.63 23.89
N ASP A 971 15.65 -6.27 22.94
CA ASP A 971 14.46 -5.46 23.20
C ASP A 971 13.21 -6.33 23.15
N GLU A 972 12.71 -6.74 24.33
CA GLU A 972 11.49 -7.54 24.52
C GLU A 972 11.42 -8.82 23.67
N ALA A 973 12.58 -9.43 23.37
CA ALA A 973 12.65 -10.63 22.55
C ALA A 973 11.72 -11.76 23.08
N THR A 974 11.63 -11.97 24.39
CA THR A 974 10.87 -13.11 24.93
C THR A 974 9.34 -12.93 24.98
N ALA A 975 8.80 -11.77 24.59
CA ALA A 975 7.38 -11.45 24.81
C ALA A 975 6.42 -12.39 24.05
N SER A 976 6.82 -12.86 22.87
CA SER A 976 5.95 -13.56 21.91
C SER A 976 6.38 -15.01 21.63
N ILE A 977 7.23 -15.57 22.50
CA ILE A 977 7.76 -16.92 22.35
C ILE A 977 7.18 -17.84 23.45
N ASP A 978 7.03 -19.12 23.10
CA ASP A 978 6.74 -20.19 24.05
C ASP A 978 7.87 -20.37 25.07
N MET A 979 7.51 -20.85 26.27
CA MET A 979 8.48 -21.01 27.37
C MET A 979 9.65 -21.96 27.02
N ALA A 980 9.43 -22.98 26.19
CA ALA A 980 10.49 -23.92 25.83
C ALA A 980 11.56 -23.22 24.97
N THR A 981 11.15 -22.48 23.94
CA THR A 981 12.06 -21.70 23.11
C THR A 981 12.65 -20.50 23.86
N GLU A 982 11.93 -19.88 24.79
CA GLU A 982 12.46 -18.85 25.69
C GLU A 982 13.63 -19.38 26.53
N ASN A 983 13.48 -20.56 27.14
CA ASN A 983 14.55 -21.21 27.91
C ASN A 983 15.77 -21.53 27.03
N ILE A 984 15.55 -21.96 25.78
CA ILE A 984 16.62 -22.16 24.81
C ILE A 984 17.34 -20.84 24.55
N LEU A 985 16.61 -19.77 24.26
CA LEU A 985 17.17 -18.45 23.97
C LEU A 985 18.00 -17.94 25.16
N GLN A 986 17.47 -18.00 26.38
CA GLN A 986 18.20 -17.62 27.58
C GLN A 986 19.47 -18.46 27.77
N LYS A 987 19.39 -19.78 27.58
CA LYS A 987 20.56 -20.66 27.68
C LYS A 987 21.64 -20.30 26.67
N VAL A 988 21.25 -19.98 25.44
CA VAL A 988 22.20 -19.56 24.39
C VAL A 988 22.81 -18.20 24.74
N VAL A 989 22.04 -17.23 25.21
CA VAL A 989 22.56 -15.92 25.65
C VAL A 989 23.54 -16.08 26.80
N MET A 990 23.22 -16.95 27.77
CA MET A 990 24.09 -17.18 28.93
C MET A 990 25.41 -17.87 28.57
N THR A 991 25.42 -18.70 27.53
CA THR A 991 26.60 -19.52 27.15
C THR A 991 27.41 -18.90 26.01
N ALA A 992 26.77 -18.53 24.90
CA ALA A 992 27.45 -18.05 23.69
C ALA A 992 27.85 -16.57 23.75
N PHE A 993 27.28 -15.80 24.69
CA PHE A 993 27.56 -14.38 24.90
C PHE A 993 28.05 -14.11 26.33
N ALA A 994 28.67 -15.09 26.97
CA ALA A 994 29.15 -14.98 28.36
C ALA A 994 30.27 -13.95 28.55
N ASP A 995 31.09 -13.74 27.51
CA ASP A 995 32.23 -12.83 27.47
C ASP A 995 31.86 -11.40 27.01
N ARG A 996 30.58 -11.13 26.77
CA ARG A 996 30.09 -9.90 26.11
C ARG A 996 29.16 -9.13 27.02
N THR A 997 29.11 -7.81 26.81
CA THR A 997 28.16 -6.94 27.51
C THR A 997 26.77 -7.13 26.91
N VAL A 998 25.79 -7.55 27.72
CA VAL A 998 24.42 -7.81 27.26
C VAL A 998 23.45 -6.88 27.98
N VAL A 999 22.64 -6.14 27.22
CA VAL A 999 21.58 -5.28 27.74
C VAL A 999 20.24 -5.90 27.36
N THR A 1000 19.52 -6.40 28.34
CA THR A 1000 18.22 -7.07 28.16
C THR A 1000 17.11 -6.17 28.68
N ILE A 1001 16.26 -5.70 27.77
CA ILE A 1001 14.98 -5.06 28.10
C ILE A 1001 13.94 -6.17 28.06
N ALA A 1002 13.29 -6.42 29.20
CA ALA A 1002 12.24 -7.43 29.25
C ALA A 1002 11.00 -6.90 29.97
N HIS A 1003 9.86 -7.36 29.47
CA HIS A 1003 8.57 -7.21 30.14
C HIS A 1003 8.39 -8.25 31.26
N ARG A 1004 8.95 -9.45 31.06
CA ARG A 1004 8.93 -10.54 32.04
C ARG A 1004 10.18 -10.48 32.91
N VAL A 1005 9.98 -10.31 34.22
CA VAL A 1005 11.03 -10.00 35.19
C VAL A 1005 11.90 -11.22 35.48
N HIS A 1006 11.36 -12.44 35.34
CA HIS A 1006 12.08 -13.70 35.51
C HIS A 1006 13.31 -13.82 34.61
N THR A 1007 13.27 -13.20 33.43
CA THR A 1007 14.39 -13.17 32.49
C THR A 1007 15.55 -12.29 32.99
N ILE A 1008 15.25 -11.30 33.82
CA ILE A 1008 16.18 -10.28 34.34
C ILE A 1008 16.76 -10.69 35.71
N LEU A 1009 16.12 -11.62 36.43
CA LEU A 1009 16.60 -12.07 37.75
C LEU A 1009 18.06 -12.58 37.75
N ASN A 1010 18.51 -13.13 36.63
CA ASN A 1010 19.86 -13.65 36.46
C ASN A 1010 20.85 -12.60 35.92
N ALA A 1011 20.47 -11.32 35.87
CA ALA A 1011 21.34 -10.23 35.45
C ALA A 1011 22.29 -9.81 36.60
N ASP A 1012 23.48 -9.32 36.24
CA ASP A 1012 24.43 -8.80 37.21
C ASP A 1012 23.97 -7.47 37.83
N LEU A 1013 23.25 -6.67 37.04
CA LEU A 1013 22.73 -5.34 37.40
C LEU A 1013 21.32 -5.14 36.83
N VAL A 1014 20.49 -4.41 37.55
CA VAL A 1014 19.14 -4.04 37.09
C VAL A 1014 18.94 -2.53 37.12
N ILE A 1015 18.36 -2.01 36.04
CA ILE A 1015 17.92 -0.62 35.90
C ILE A 1015 16.39 -0.59 35.88
N VAL A 1016 15.79 0.12 36.84
CA VAL A 1016 14.34 0.35 36.87
C VAL A 1016 14.03 1.72 36.31
N MET A 1017 13.26 1.77 35.21
CA MET A 1017 12.87 3.02 34.56
C MET A 1017 11.40 3.39 34.79
N LYS A 1018 11.15 4.66 35.13
CA LYS A 1018 9.80 5.22 35.30
C LYS A 1018 9.74 6.65 34.75
N ARG A 1019 8.78 6.91 33.84
CA ARG A 1019 8.53 8.24 33.23
C ARG A 1019 9.81 8.94 32.71
N GLY A 1020 10.72 8.17 32.11
CA GLY A 1020 11.93 8.72 31.49
C GLY A 1020 13.14 8.92 32.41
N VAL A 1021 13.08 8.45 33.66
CA VAL A 1021 14.16 8.57 34.65
C VAL A 1021 14.50 7.19 35.21
N ILE A 1022 15.77 6.98 35.57
CA ILE A 1022 16.21 5.79 36.34
C ILE A 1022 15.85 6.02 37.80
N LEU A 1023 15.02 5.13 38.35
CA LEU A 1023 14.56 5.20 39.72
C LEU A 1023 15.43 4.35 40.66
N GLU A 1024 15.83 3.16 40.19
CA GLU A 1024 16.66 2.21 40.94
C GLU A 1024 17.77 1.65 40.04
N TYR A 1025 18.91 1.41 40.66
CA TYR A 1025 20.14 0.98 39.98
C TYR A 1025 21.03 0.19 40.94
N ASP A 1026 20.86 -1.14 40.97
CA ASP A 1026 21.71 -2.03 41.79
C ASP A 1026 21.59 -3.49 41.34
N LYS A 1027 22.27 -4.40 42.03
CA LYS A 1027 22.15 -5.86 41.85
C LYS A 1027 20.74 -6.33 42.20
N PRO A 1028 20.22 -7.37 41.52
CA PRO A 1028 18.88 -7.90 41.81
C PRO A 1028 18.69 -8.30 43.27
N GLU A 1029 19.71 -8.93 43.89
CA GLU A 1029 19.67 -9.38 45.29
C GLU A 1029 19.46 -8.21 46.26
N VAL A 1030 20.18 -7.10 46.05
CA VAL A 1030 20.11 -5.90 46.89
C VAL A 1030 18.76 -5.20 46.74
N LEU A 1031 18.27 -5.09 45.50
CA LEU A 1031 16.96 -4.50 45.23
C LEU A 1031 15.82 -5.34 45.82
N LEU A 1032 15.98 -6.67 45.87
CA LEU A 1032 15.00 -7.57 46.47
C LEU A 1032 14.96 -7.51 48.01
N GLU A 1033 16.09 -7.19 48.65
CA GLU A 1033 16.17 -7.00 50.10
C GLU A 1033 15.53 -5.69 50.57
N GLN A 1034 15.38 -4.69 49.69
CA GLN A 1034 14.73 -3.41 50.00
C GLN A 1034 13.21 -3.55 49.94
N GLU A 1035 12.53 -3.36 51.09
CA GLU A 1035 11.07 -3.48 51.18
C GLU A 1035 10.29 -2.45 50.33
N ASP A 1036 10.86 -1.25 50.12
CA ASP A 1036 10.25 -0.16 49.34
C ASP A 1036 10.64 -0.18 47.84
N SER A 1037 11.40 -1.19 47.38
CA SER A 1037 11.89 -1.24 46.00
C SER A 1037 10.77 -1.53 44.99
N VAL A 1038 10.72 -0.73 43.93
CA VAL A 1038 9.89 -0.93 42.74
C VAL A 1038 10.30 -2.20 42.00
N PHE A 1039 11.60 -2.53 41.93
CA PHE A 1039 12.02 -3.83 41.41
C PHE A 1039 11.51 -4.99 42.26
N ALA A 1040 11.60 -4.91 43.59
CA ALA A 1040 11.02 -5.93 44.46
C ALA A 1040 9.52 -6.06 44.23
N SER A 1041 8.80 -4.95 43.99
CA SER A 1041 7.37 -4.99 43.64
C SER A 1041 7.11 -5.67 42.28
N PHE A 1042 8.00 -5.50 41.29
CA PHE A 1042 7.90 -6.17 39.99
C PHE A 1042 8.24 -7.66 40.09
N VAL A 1043 9.25 -8.04 40.87
CA VAL A 1043 9.60 -9.45 41.09
C VAL A 1043 8.55 -10.14 41.95
N GLN A 1044 8.01 -9.49 42.98
CA GLN A 1044 6.86 -10.00 43.72
C GLN A 1044 5.60 -10.08 42.86
N ALA A 1045 5.56 -9.30 41.77
CA ALA A 1045 4.51 -9.41 40.77
C ALA A 1045 4.66 -10.55 39.78
N ASP A 1046 5.89 -10.95 39.50
CA ASP A 1046 6.19 -12.01 38.54
C ASP A 1046 6.46 -13.37 39.23
N LYS A 1047 6.83 -13.37 40.51
CA LYS A 1047 6.99 -14.56 41.36
C LYS A 1047 5.65 -15.06 41.77
#